data_AF-A0A3M7AT55-F1
#
_entry.id   AF-A0A3M7AT55-F1
#
_cell.length_a   1.000
_cell.length_b   1.000
_cell.length_c   1.000
_cell.angle_alpha   90.00
_cell.angle_beta   90.00
_cell.angle_gamma   90.00
#
_symmetry.space_group_name_H-M   'P 1'
#
loop_
_entity.id
_entity.type
_entity.pdbx_description
1 polymer ?
#
loop_
_entity_poly.entity_id
_entity_poly.type
_entity_poly.pdbx_seq_one_letter_code
_entity_poly.pdbx_strand_id
1 'polypeptide(L)'
;MYSCSNDELIYNPIDAPPTAPYNNSSTQPSPNASSPAQCSEEPTTLQLSDPPYENYFYSECNSASQVVVTSPLSDSNLSIIGPRLLVAWPAGNSGVVAFFEPVEGPNGTLAIRLINATGATQPLQGHYTASSVNSDNFPGAYVSTLVNFNTSARLTVPILGSIRTIRDFTEGPSILVPEIQDAIVFSQIENGGAILSRLWLDNVTTTTMSFTPTNATTGMVSIYNRTLEFAAGTYNFTSTLTYPQLEQLSASEVLNEASQDLIVQSPDQTKSLSFLSYTNKLLAGAWRFLTYFGRDSMISLLLLQPVLSEGEGGAIEAVISAVLERINSTDGSVCHEETIGDYATYLHLQENVTSTAPICSYIMIDSDYFLMPVMQNYFLATKTGQRRREAFFATRASLDFGNQGTTYGELARINAERVMRIAGPFAQPGGQSEENLVHLKEGEVVGEWRDSTYGIGGGRIPYDVNTALVPAALRSIAALASVGFFPEHPEWSQLAEEYAAVWEDETLAFFKVVVPPDQARELVTDYANEAGYGFPSNASSINSEIVYHGLALDGNNNQSLVKVMNTDDCFRHFLLNTTNQDQLTSYLNSTANNILSPFPVGLSTPVGLLVANPAYGGDPVYAANFTNNAYHGTVVWGWQMAMMAAGLERQLDRCISDVVTTTTTTTNSSSSTPAFCTDAPVYENVKAAYNHLWNLIEANEAQLSSEVWSWLYSDEQGFVFEPLGALPPPAGQSPTESNIRQLWGLTFLAVTRNEDLR
;
A
#
# COMPACT_ATOMS: atom_id res chain seq x y z
N MET A 1 21.34 -20.59 -8.12
CA MET A 1 21.49 -22.01 -7.75
C MET A 1 21.51 -22.07 -6.22
N TYR A 2 20.41 -22.52 -5.60
CA TYR A 2 20.23 -22.51 -4.14
C TYR A 2 20.83 -23.78 -3.52
N SER A 3 21.33 -23.69 -2.29
CA SER A 3 21.69 -24.85 -1.46
C SER A 3 21.09 -24.69 -0.07
N CYS A 4 20.47 -25.75 0.47
CA CYS A 4 19.95 -25.78 1.83
C CYS A 4 21.07 -26.04 2.84
N SER A 5 21.06 -25.31 3.95
CA SER A 5 21.82 -25.62 5.16
C SER A 5 20.99 -25.22 6.38
N ASN A 6 20.75 -26.17 7.29
CA ASN A 6 19.97 -25.97 8.54
C ASN A 6 18.52 -25.48 8.35
N ASP A 7 17.77 -26.08 7.42
CA ASP A 7 16.35 -25.73 7.18
C ASP A 7 16.08 -24.24 6.84
N GLU A 8 17.13 -23.49 6.46
CA GLU A 8 17.04 -22.10 5.99
C GLU A 8 17.56 -22.00 4.55
N LEU A 9 16.83 -21.25 3.71
CA LEU A 9 17.24 -20.86 2.36
C LEU A 9 18.14 -19.63 2.46
N ILE A 10 19.42 -19.77 2.13
CA ILE A 10 20.37 -18.65 2.07
C ILE A 10 20.50 -18.17 0.63
N TYR A 11 20.24 -16.88 0.42
CA TYR A 11 20.48 -16.17 -0.84
C TYR A 11 21.99 -15.96 -1.06
N ASN A 12 22.50 -16.39 -2.22
CA ASN A 12 23.79 -15.93 -2.72
C ASN A 12 23.54 -14.77 -3.69
N PRO A 13 24.24 -13.63 -3.57
CA PRO A 13 24.14 -12.55 -4.54
C PRO A 13 24.62 -13.05 -5.91
N ILE A 14 23.76 -12.95 -6.93
CA ILE A 14 24.14 -13.18 -8.34
C ILE A 14 23.94 -11.87 -9.10
N ASP A 15 24.91 -11.61 -9.98
CA ASP A 15 25.15 -10.39 -10.75
C ASP A 15 23.91 -9.76 -11.40
N ALA A 16 23.95 -8.42 -11.44
CA ALA A 16 22.93 -7.54 -12.00
C ALA A 16 22.51 -7.92 -13.44
N PRO A 17 21.22 -7.75 -13.79
CA PRO A 17 20.74 -7.97 -15.15
C PRO A 17 21.36 -6.95 -16.13
N PRO A 18 21.49 -7.30 -17.43
CA PRO A 18 22.15 -6.46 -18.41
C PRO A 18 21.32 -5.19 -18.69
N THR A 19 21.93 -4.03 -18.41
CA THR A 19 21.42 -2.69 -18.69
C THR A 19 21.24 -2.43 -20.19
N ALA A 20 20.09 -1.88 -20.58
CA ALA A 20 19.88 -1.32 -21.92
C ALA A 20 20.75 -0.04 -22.11
N PRO A 21 21.22 0.27 -23.34
CA PRO A 21 22.11 1.40 -23.57
C PRO A 21 21.37 2.74 -23.48
N TYR A 22 21.71 3.57 -22.49
CA TYR A 22 21.22 4.94 -22.39
C TYR A 22 22.09 5.93 -23.18
N ASN A 23 21.41 6.79 -23.94
CA ASN A 23 21.99 7.90 -24.67
C ASN A 23 22.16 9.11 -23.73
N ASN A 24 23.35 9.70 -23.79
CA ASN A 24 23.79 10.76 -22.90
C ASN A 24 23.22 12.12 -23.37
N SER A 25 22.16 12.63 -22.74
CA SER A 25 21.75 14.04 -22.89
C SER A 25 21.37 14.65 -21.55
N SER A 26 22.34 15.33 -20.95
CA SER A 26 22.13 16.22 -19.80
C SER A 26 21.37 17.47 -20.26
N THR A 27 20.10 17.58 -19.89
CA THR A 27 19.38 18.86 -19.91
C THR A 27 18.64 19.03 -18.60
N GLN A 28 19.12 19.98 -17.79
CA GLN A 28 18.45 20.40 -16.57
C GLN A 28 17.06 20.97 -16.89
N PRO A 29 16.03 20.67 -16.09
CA PRO A 29 14.76 21.37 -16.19
C PRO A 29 14.94 22.80 -15.65
N SER A 30 14.52 23.79 -16.46
CA SER A 30 14.42 25.18 -16.02
C SER A 30 13.34 25.30 -14.93
N PRO A 31 13.63 25.93 -13.77
CA PRO A 31 12.61 26.20 -12.78
C PRO A 31 11.75 27.37 -13.30
N ASN A 32 10.50 27.10 -13.64
CA ASN A 32 9.50 28.18 -13.71
C ASN A 32 9.30 28.69 -12.28
N ALA A 33 9.97 29.79 -11.94
CA ALA A 33 9.81 30.49 -10.68
C ALA A 33 8.42 31.16 -10.63
N SER A 34 7.39 30.40 -10.27
CA SER A 34 6.16 30.98 -9.72
C SER A 34 6.43 31.45 -8.29
N SER A 35 6.01 32.67 -7.97
CA SER A 35 6.01 33.16 -6.59
C SER A 35 5.23 32.17 -5.71
N PRO A 36 5.64 31.97 -4.43
CA PRO A 36 4.91 31.06 -3.54
C PRO A 36 3.44 31.46 -3.47
N ALA A 37 2.55 30.49 -3.63
CA ALA A 37 1.14 30.72 -3.39
C ALA A 37 1.00 31.18 -1.93
N GLN A 38 0.40 32.34 -1.71
CA GLN A 38 0.03 32.76 -0.37
C GLN A 38 -1.07 31.80 0.10
N CYS A 39 -0.78 30.95 1.09
CA CYS A 39 -1.79 30.03 1.60
C CYS A 39 -2.97 30.84 2.15
N SER A 40 -4.13 30.67 1.52
CA SER A 40 -5.37 31.35 1.90
C SER A 40 -6.10 30.64 3.04
N GLU A 41 -5.73 29.39 3.31
CA GLU A 41 -6.36 28.54 4.32
C GLU A 41 -5.41 28.29 5.51
N GLU A 42 -6.01 28.06 6.67
CA GLU A 42 -5.29 27.64 7.87
C GLU A 42 -4.66 26.25 7.65
N PRO A 43 -3.47 25.98 8.21
CA PRO A 43 -2.84 24.68 8.09
C PRO A 43 -3.69 23.55 8.65
N THR A 44 -3.69 22.42 7.94
CA THR A 44 -4.30 21.18 8.42
C THR A 44 -3.37 20.50 9.41
N THR A 45 -3.93 20.12 10.56
CA THR A 45 -3.23 19.36 11.60
C THR A 45 -4.06 18.17 12.04
N LEU A 46 -3.36 17.07 12.36
CA LEU A 46 -3.95 15.83 12.85
C LEU A 46 -2.98 15.18 13.84
N GLN A 47 -3.51 14.63 14.94
CA GLN A 47 -2.74 13.80 15.87
C GLN A 47 -3.41 12.44 15.95
N LEU A 48 -2.65 11.37 15.75
CA LEU A 48 -3.09 9.99 15.86
C LEU A 48 -2.16 9.24 16.83
N SER A 49 -2.74 8.44 17.71
CA SER A 49 -2.02 7.69 18.74
C SER A 49 -2.13 6.20 18.46
N ASP A 50 -0.99 5.51 18.43
CA ASP A 50 -0.87 4.05 18.43
C ASP A 50 0.33 3.69 19.31
N PRO A 51 0.17 3.76 20.66
CA PRO A 51 1.27 3.62 21.59
C PRO A 51 2.08 2.34 21.34
N PRO A 52 3.42 2.40 21.31
CA PRO A 52 4.30 3.46 21.82
C PRO A 52 4.51 4.67 20.90
N TYR A 53 3.80 4.76 19.77
CA TYR A 53 3.96 5.77 18.73
C TYR A 53 2.89 6.88 18.80
N GLU A 54 3.34 8.12 18.91
CA GLU A 54 2.48 9.31 18.75
C GLU A 54 2.80 9.98 17.41
N ASN A 55 1.79 10.09 16.55
CA ASN A 55 1.90 10.63 15.20
C ASN A 55 1.25 12.00 15.10
N TYR A 56 1.98 12.97 14.57
CA TYR A 56 1.53 14.34 14.38
C TYR A 56 1.72 14.72 12.91
N PHE A 57 0.66 15.20 12.27
CA PHE A 57 0.67 15.63 10.89
C PHE A 57 0.47 17.14 10.82
N TYR A 58 1.20 17.76 9.91
CA TYR A 58 1.04 19.15 9.53
C TYR A 58 1.05 19.25 8.01
N SER A 59 0.10 19.97 7.43
CA SER A 59 0.17 20.35 6.02
C SER A 59 -0.48 21.69 5.73
N GLU A 60 0.06 22.37 4.73
CA GLU A 60 -0.45 23.60 4.16
C GLU A 60 -0.18 23.58 2.64
N CYS A 61 -0.62 24.62 1.92
CA CYS A 61 -0.54 24.67 0.47
C CYS A 61 0.89 24.54 -0.12
N ASN A 62 1.94 24.78 0.69
CA ASN A 62 3.34 24.75 0.25
C ASN A 62 4.17 23.63 0.88
N SER A 63 3.70 22.93 1.92
CA SER A 63 4.48 21.89 2.59
C SER A 63 3.63 20.92 3.41
N ALA A 64 4.10 19.68 3.54
CA ALA A 64 3.50 18.65 4.36
C ALA A 64 4.58 17.89 5.13
N SER A 65 4.29 17.53 6.38
CA SER A 65 5.22 16.80 7.23
C SER A 65 4.49 15.95 8.27
N GLN A 66 5.13 14.85 8.66
CA GLN A 66 4.72 14.02 9.78
C GLN A 66 5.85 13.95 10.80
N VAL A 67 5.50 14.04 12.08
CA VAL A 67 6.41 13.81 13.20
C VAL A 67 5.93 12.59 13.97
N VAL A 68 6.84 11.64 14.22
CA VAL A 68 6.57 10.45 15.02
C VAL A 68 7.43 10.50 16.28
N VAL A 69 6.79 10.41 17.44
CA VAL A 69 7.46 10.29 18.73
C VAL A 69 7.25 8.89 19.26
N THR A 70 8.33 8.16 19.51
CA THR A 70 8.26 6.87 20.17
C THR A 70 8.73 7.02 21.61
N SER A 71 7.91 6.58 22.55
CA SER A 71 8.25 6.44 23.97
C SER A 71 7.96 5.02 24.42
N PRO A 72 8.95 4.26 24.92
CA PRO A 72 8.72 2.91 25.42
C PRO A 72 7.64 2.88 26.51
N LEU A 73 6.75 1.89 26.42
CA LEU A 73 5.79 1.54 27.46
C LEU A 73 6.45 0.60 28.48
N SER A 74 5.77 0.38 29.62
CA SER A 74 6.30 -0.46 30.72
C SER A 74 6.58 -1.91 30.33
N ASP A 75 5.87 -2.41 29.32
CA ASP A 75 5.93 -3.76 28.76
C ASP A 75 6.57 -3.81 27.37
N SER A 76 7.06 -2.67 26.86
CA SER A 76 7.75 -2.63 25.57
C SER A 76 9.00 -3.49 25.59
N ASN A 77 9.21 -4.24 24.51
CA ASN A 77 10.48 -4.90 24.27
C ASN A 77 11.55 -3.85 23.89
N LEU A 78 12.40 -3.48 24.84
CA LEU A 78 13.39 -2.42 24.69
C LEU A 78 14.53 -2.74 23.70
N SER A 79 14.62 -3.99 23.22
CA SER A 79 15.49 -4.34 22.09
C SER A 79 14.91 -3.95 20.73
N ILE A 80 13.61 -3.64 20.69
CA ILE A 80 12.86 -3.26 19.48
C ILE A 80 12.40 -1.81 19.58
N ILE A 81 11.81 -1.44 20.73
CA ILE A 81 11.20 -0.14 20.97
C ILE A 81 12.14 0.73 21.80
N GLY A 82 12.71 1.76 21.15
CA GLY A 82 13.55 2.77 21.78
C GLY A 82 12.95 4.18 21.68
N PRO A 83 13.32 5.10 22.58
CA PRO A 83 12.91 6.50 22.47
C PRO A 83 13.44 7.13 21.17
N ARG A 84 12.55 7.62 20.31
CA ARG A 84 12.95 8.26 19.05
C ARG A 84 12.07 9.45 18.70
N LEU A 85 12.64 10.37 17.92
CA LEU A 85 11.94 11.48 17.30
C LEU A 85 12.23 11.45 15.80
N LEU A 86 11.20 11.28 14.99
CA LEU A 86 11.28 11.18 13.53
C LEU A 86 10.48 12.32 12.89
N VAL A 87 11.02 12.93 11.85
CA VAL A 87 10.31 13.84 10.95
C VAL A 87 10.38 13.27 9.54
N ALA A 88 9.24 13.23 8.86
CA ALA A 88 9.12 12.74 7.49
C ALA A 88 8.43 13.78 6.61
N TRP A 89 8.92 13.93 5.39
CA TRP A 89 8.32 14.76 4.34
C TRP A 89 8.02 13.91 3.09
N PRO A 90 6.84 14.08 2.49
CA PRO A 90 6.51 13.56 1.16
C PRO A 90 7.52 13.95 0.07
N ALA A 91 7.99 15.19 0.14
CA ALA A 91 8.98 15.74 -0.77
C ALA A 91 10.26 14.90 -0.70
N GLY A 92 10.65 14.26 -1.80
CA GLY A 92 11.86 13.44 -1.91
C GLY A 92 11.84 12.12 -1.11
N ASN A 93 10.69 11.71 -0.57
CA ASN A 93 10.59 10.61 0.39
C ASN A 93 11.65 10.77 1.51
N SER A 94 11.67 11.96 2.11
CA SER A 94 12.76 12.46 2.95
C SER A 94 12.43 12.35 4.42
N GLY A 95 13.45 12.24 5.27
CA GLY A 95 13.26 12.29 6.70
C GLY A 95 14.52 12.56 7.50
N VAL A 96 14.31 12.89 8.76
CA VAL A 96 15.33 12.87 9.79
C VAL A 96 14.84 12.04 10.97
N VAL A 97 15.74 11.34 11.65
CA VAL A 97 15.41 10.65 12.91
C VAL A 97 16.54 10.81 13.91
N ALA A 98 16.17 10.95 15.18
CA ALA A 98 17.06 10.94 16.31
C ALA A 98 16.65 9.81 17.27
N PHE A 99 17.56 8.86 17.51
CA PHE A 99 17.41 7.83 18.54
C PHE A 99 18.07 8.28 19.83
N PHE A 100 17.39 8.04 20.95
CA PHE A 100 17.84 8.47 22.27
C PHE A 100 17.96 7.31 23.26
N GLU A 101 18.88 7.46 24.20
CA GLU A 101 18.98 6.62 25.40
C GLU A 101 18.98 7.51 26.66
N PRO A 102 18.57 7.02 27.84
CA PRO A 102 18.75 7.76 29.08
C PRO A 102 20.26 7.90 29.40
N VAL A 103 20.71 9.10 29.78
CA VAL A 103 22.08 9.30 30.30
C VAL A 103 22.23 8.67 31.68
N GLU A 104 21.17 8.75 32.48
CA GLU A 104 21.08 8.20 33.83
C GLU A 104 19.78 7.39 33.97
N GLY A 105 19.85 6.24 34.64
CA GLY A 105 18.70 5.36 34.87
C GLY A 105 18.70 4.10 33.98
N PRO A 106 17.81 3.13 34.26
CA PRO A 106 17.68 1.92 33.45
C PRO A 106 17.06 2.24 32.07
N ASN A 107 17.36 1.42 31.06
CA ASN A 107 16.69 1.53 29.76
C ASN A 107 15.17 1.48 29.91
N GLY A 108 14.47 2.25 29.07
CA GLY A 108 13.01 2.38 29.10
C GLY A 108 12.48 3.48 30.03
N THR A 109 13.31 4.16 30.83
CA THR A 109 12.83 5.28 31.68
C THR A 109 12.71 6.61 30.94
N LEU A 110 13.42 6.76 29.81
CA LEU A 110 13.36 7.97 29.01
C LEU A 110 12.05 7.99 28.20
N ALA A 111 11.23 8.99 28.47
CA ALA A 111 10.04 9.31 27.69
C ALA A 111 10.23 10.66 26.99
N ILE A 112 9.83 10.68 25.72
CA ILE A 112 9.82 11.84 24.84
C ILE A 112 8.35 12.19 24.57
N ARG A 113 8.00 13.47 24.68
CA ARG A 113 6.68 13.94 24.24
C ARG A 113 6.77 15.32 23.61
N LEU A 114 5.88 15.61 22.68
CA LEU A 114 5.69 16.98 22.23
C LEU A 114 4.82 17.73 23.24
N ILE A 115 5.07 19.03 23.38
CA ILE A 115 4.24 19.93 24.20
C ILE A 115 3.80 21.12 23.36
N ASN A 116 2.59 21.61 23.61
CA ASN A 116 2.10 22.79 22.92
C ASN A 116 2.88 24.04 23.38
N ALA A 117 3.23 24.89 22.43
CA ALA A 117 3.64 26.25 22.76
C ALA A 117 2.50 27.00 23.44
N THR A 118 2.82 27.99 24.28
CA THR A 118 1.80 28.79 24.97
C THR A 118 0.85 29.44 23.97
N GLY A 119 -0.44 29.10 24.06
CA GLY A 119 -1.49 29.61 23.15
C GLY A 119 -1.65 28.81 21.85
N ALA A 120 -0.81 27.81 21.59
CA ALA A 120 -0.99 26.89 20.46
C ALA A 120 -1.99 25.78 20.81
N THR A 121 -2.86 25.45 19.86
CA THR A 121 -3.81 24.34 19.97
C THR A 121 -3.20 23.00 19.58
N GLN A 122 -2.06 23.02 18.88
CA GLN A 122 -1.34 21.84 18.40
C GLN A 122 0.17 21.99 18.62
N PRO A 123 0.93 20.88 18.75
CA PRO A 123 2.35 20.94 19.06
C PRO A 123 3.24 21.23 17.86
N LEU A 124 2.76 20.95 16.63
CA LEU A 124 3.53 21.19 15.41
C LEU A 124 3.23 22.57 14.83
N GLN A 125 4.29 23.23 14.40
CA GLN A 125 4.25 24.43 13.55
C GLN A 125 5.07 24.15 12.30
N GLY A 126 4.49 24.36 11.13
CA GLY A 126 5.22 24.37 9.88
C GLY A 126 5.55 25.79 9.45
N HIS A 127 6.54 25.88 8.57
CA HIS A 127 6.82 27.11 7.84
C HIS A 127 7.38 26.73 6.46
N TYR A 128 7.13 27.57 5.46
CA TYR A 128 7.69 27.41 4.13
C TYR A 128 8.52 28.64 3.76
N THR A 129 9.76 28.42 3.32
CA THR A 129 10.60 29.48 2.76
C THR A 129 10.69 29.31 1.25
N ALA A 130 10.14 30.26 0.50
CA ALA A 130 10.27 30.27 -0.96
C ALA A 130 11.68 30.66 -1.42
N SER A 131 12.10 30.19 -2.59
CA SER A 131 13.34 30.66 -3.22
C SER A 131 13.25 32.16 -3.52
N SER A 132 14.24 32.95 -3.10
CA SER A 132 14.32 34.34 -3.55
C SER A 132 14.95 34.41 -4.94
N VAL A 133 14.48 35.32 -5.79
CA VAL A 133 14.95 35.53 -7.19
C VAL A 133 16.46 35.84 -7.26
N ASN A 134 17.10 36.18 -6.12
CA ASN A 134 18.50 36.57 -6.02
C ASN A 134 19.34 35.64 -5.11
N SER A 135 18.84 34.46 -4.72
CA SER A 135 19.59 33.51 -3.89
C SER A 135 19.56 32.10 -4.50
N ASP A 136 20.68 31.40 -4.48
CA ASP A 136 20.78 29.96 -4.75
C ASP A 136 20.08 29.09 -3.68
N ASN A 137 19.22 29.68 -2.83
CA ASN A 137 18.48 28.97 -1.79
C ASN A 137 17.25 28.29 -2.39
N PHE A 138 17.25 26.96 -2.32
CA PHE A 138 16.12 26.12 -2.66
C PHE A 138 14.95 26.36 -1.71
N PRO A 139 13.70 26.22 -2.19
CA PRO A 139 12.55 26.27 -1.31
C PRO A 139 12.69 25.24 -0.18
N GLY A 140 12.27 25.63 1.02
CA GLY A 140 12.52 24.87 2.24
C GLY A 140 11.25 24.61 3.02
N ALA A 141 11.00 23.33 3.33
CA ALA A 141 10.01 22.94 4.34
C ALA A 141 10.66 22.97 5.73
N TYR A 142 9.92 23.46 6.71
CA TYR A 142 10.37 23.62 8.09
C TYR A 142 9.33 23.07 9.04
N VAL A 143 9.78 22.33 10.06
CA VAL A 143 8.98 21.86 11.19
C VAL A 143 9.58 22.39 12.48
N SER A 144 8.74 22.88 13.38
CA SER A 144 9.11 23.31 14.73
C SER A 144 8.13 22.80 15.76
N THR A 145 8.67 22.36 16.89
CA THR A 145 7.87 21.92 18.02
C THR A 145 8.67 22.00 19.32
N LEU A 146 7.98 21.91 20.46
CA LEU A 146 8.63 21.79 21.76
C LEU A 146 8.67 20.32 22.17
N VAL A 147 9.87 19.78 22.33
CA VAL A 147 10.11 18.40 22.77
C VAL A 147 10.49 18.41 24.24
N ASN A 148 9.82 17.59 25.05
CA ASN A 148 10.15 17.40 26.45
C ASN A 148 10.77 16.03 26.70
N PHE A 149 11.91 16.02 27.39
CA PHE A 149 12.54 14.83 27.94
C PHE A 149 12.27 14.79 29.45
N ASN A 150 11.70 13.69 29.95
CA ASN A 150 11.42 13.52 31.38
C ASN A 150 12.69 13.34 32.23
N THR A 151 13.74 12.75 31.65
CA THR A 151 15.07 12.56 32.24
C THR A 151 16.14 13.11 31.31
N SER A 152 17.41 13.10 31.73
CA SER A 152 18.52 13.39 30.83
C SER A 152 18.58 12.36 29.70
N ALA A 153 18.86 12.82 28.49
CA ALA A 153 18.85 12.02 27.27
C ALA A 153 20.17 12.17 26.52
N ARG A 154 20.60 11.11 25.84
CA ARG A 154 21.69 11.13 24.87
C ARG A 154 21.14 10.74 23.51
N LEU A 155 21.30 11.60 22.52
CA LEU A 155 21.10 11.23 21.12
C LEU A 155 22.29 10.38 20.69
N THR A 156 22.04 9.11 20.38
CA THR A 156 23.06 8.12 20.02
C THR A 156 23.23 7.98 18.52
N VAL A 157 22.13 7.93 17.78
CA VAL A 157 22.12 7.76 16.32
C VAL A 157 21.21 8.83 15.69
N PRO A 158 21.76 9.77 14.93
CA PRO A 158 21.01 10.62 14.02
C PRO A 158 21.07 10.07 12.59
N ILE A 159 19.96 10.04 11.84
CA ILE A 159 19.97 9.75 10.39
C ILE A 159 19.25 10.90 9.69
N LEU A 160 19.87 11.52 8.69
CA LEU A 160 19.33 12.64 7.93
C LEU A 160 19.42 12.33 6.43
N GLY A 161 18.29 12.26 5.72
CA GLY A 161 18.29 11.91 4.30
C GLY A 161 16.95 11.36 3.85
N SER A 162 16.94 10.14 3.33
CA SER A 162 15.72 9.45 2.89
C SER A 162 15.07 8.62 4.00
N ILE A 163 13.74 8.52 3.95
CA ILE A 163 12.96 7.53 4.72
C ILE A 163 13.45 6.12 4.45
N ARG A 164 13.91 5.80 3.22
CA ARG A 164 14.42 4.45 2.91
C ARG A 164 15.64 4.11 3.76
N THR A 165 16.59 5.03 3.87
CA THR A 165 17.75 4.87 4.75
C THR A 165 17.35 4.73 6.23
N ILE A 166 16.31 5.44 6.67
CA ILE A 166 15.79 5.31 8.03
C ILE A 166 15.19 3.91 8.23
N ARG A 167 14.41 3.41 7.28
CA ARG A 167 13.81 2.07 7.32
C ARG A 167 14.84 0.96 7.28
N ASP A 168 15.90 1.08 6.48
CA ASP A 168 17.00 0.10 6.48
C ASP A 168 17.68 -0.03 7.85
N PHE A 169 17.64 1.04 8.65
CA PHE A 169 18.12 1.03 10.03
C PHE A 169 17.09 0.49 11.03
N THR A 170 15.83 0.92 10.93
CA THR A 170 14.78 0.59 11.93
C THR A 170 14.13 -0.77 11.71
N GLU A 171 13.79 -1.07 10.46
CA GLU A 171 13.04 -2.26 10.03
C GLU A 171 13.96 -3.25 9.31
N GLY A 172 15.09 -2.79 8.77
CA GLY A 172 16.09 -3.64 8.12
C GLY A 172 17.06 -4.30 9.10
N PRO A 173 18.24 -4.72 8.65
CA PRO A 173 19.29 -5.31 9.49
C PRO A 173 20.14 -4.25 10.19
N SER A 174 19.55 -3.09 10.52
CA SER A 174 20.20 -1.95 11.17
C SER A 174 21.38 -1.36 10.40
N ILE A 175 21.20 -1.14 9.08
CA ILE A 175 22.25 -0.62 8.19
C ILE A 175 22.43 0.89 8.38
N LEU A 176 23.69 1.32 8.55
CA LEU A 176 24.11 2.70 8.43
C LEU A 176 25.09 2.84 7.26
N VAL A 177 24.69 3.57 6.23
CA VAL A 177 25.51 3.82 5.03
C VAL A 177 26.60 4.85 5.38
N PRO A 178 27.91 4.52 5.32
CA PRO A 178 28.98 5.44 5.71
C PRO A 178 28.97 6.76 4.96
N GLU A 179 28.71 6.76 3.65
CA GLU A 179 28.67 7.96 2.80
C GLU A 179 27.56 8.93 3.21
N ILE A 180 26.45 8.41 3.71
CA ILE A 180 25.35 9.21 4.25
C ILE A 180 25.71 9.66 5.67
N GLN A 181 26.17 8.72 6.49
CA GLN A 181 26.26 8.92 7.91
C GLN A 181 27.46 9.78 8.30
N ASP A 182 28.60 9.61 7.66
CA ASP A 182 29.80 10.40 7.91
C ASP A 182 29.71 11.85 7.40
N ALA A 183 28.72 12.15 6.55
CA ALA A 183 28.46 13.51 6.06
C ALA A 183 27.69 14.40 7.06
N ILE A 184 27.23 13.87 8.19
CA ILE A 184 26.52 14.66 9.21
C ILE A 184 27.51 15.56 9.98
N VAL A 185 27.27 16.86 9.94
CA VAL A 185 28.03 17.89 10.65
C VAL A 185 27.31 18.28 11.94
N PHE A 186 28.02 18.24 13.07
CA PHE A 186 27.52 18.62 14.39
C PHE A 186 28.09 19.99 14.77
N SER A 187 27.23 20.94 15.13
CA SER A 187 27.66 22.31 15.50
C SER A 187 26.88 22.87 16.69
N GLN A 188 27.54 23.66 17.52
CA GLN A 188 26.90 24.38 18.63
C GLN A 188 26.19 25.64 18.10
N ILE A 189 25.06 25.99 18.68
CA ILE A 189 24.30 27.23 18.40
C ILE A 189 24.51 28.22 19.55
N GLU A 190 24.56 29.52 19.25
CA GLU A 190 24.86 30.60 20.21
C GLU A 190 23.97 30.62 21.48
N ASN A 191 22.76 30.10 21.38
CA ASN A 191 21.77 30.02 22.46
C ASN A 191 21.92 28.76 23.35
N GLY A 192 23.04 28.05 23.26
CA GLY A 192 23.29 26.82 24.01
C GLY A 192 22.64 25.57 23.38
N GLY A 193 22.06 25.69 22.19
CA GLY A 193 21.56 24.56 21.41
C GLY A 193 22.63 23.86 20.57
N ALA A 194 22.23 22.81 19.86
CA ALA A 194 23.05 22.12 18.87
C ALA A 194 22.26 21.90 17.57
N ILE A 195 22.97 21.94 16.44
CA ILE A 195 22.42 21.66 15.11
C ILE A 195 23.22 20.54 14.45
N LEU A 196 22.49 19.62 13.82
CA LEU A 196 23.01 18.62 12.91
C LEU A 196 22.58 19.01 11.50
N SER A 197 23.51 19.04 10.57
CA SER A 197 23.23 19.32 9.16
C SER A 197 23.90 18.29 8.26
N ARG A 198 23.28 18.02 7.12
CA ARG A 198 23.87 17.17 6.08
C ARG A 198 23.50 17.71 4.70
N LEU A 199 24.52 17.89 3.88
CA LEU A 199 24.39 18.04 2.43
C LEU A 199 24.18 16.65 1.82
N TRP A 200 23.15 16.51 1.00
CA TRP A 200 22.78 15.27 0.34
C TRP A 200 23.77 14.88 -0.74
N LEU A 201 23.64 13.65 -1.25
CA LEU A 201 24.53 13.11 -2.29
C LEU A 201 24.36 13.82 -3.64
N ASP A 202 23.26 14.55 -3.83
CA ASP A 202 23.03 15.45 -4.97
C ASP A 202 23.87 16.74 -4.91
N ASN A 203 24.58 16.97 -3.80
CA ASN A 203 25.45 18.11 -3.55
C ASN A 203 24.72 19.47 -3.53
N VAL A 204 23.40 19.46 -3.34
CA VAL A 204 22.55 20.65 -3.42
C VAL A 204 21.53 20.70 -2.27
N THR A 205 20.83 19.60 -2.02
CA THR A 205 19.82 19.55 -0.97
C THR A 205 20.46 19.41 0.39
N THR A 206 19.95 20.17 1.37
CA THR A 206 20.38 20.10 2.76
C THR A 206 19.21 19.72 3.65
N THR A 207 19.47 18.78 4.55
CA THR A 207 18.60 18.49 5.70
C THR A 207 19.26 18.93 6.99
N THR A 208 18.49 19.53 7.90
CA THR A 208 18.99 19.90 9.23
C THR A 208 18.03 19.48 10.33
N MET A 209 18.55 19.24 11.53
CA MET A 209 17.76 19.17 12.74
C MET A 209 18.49 19.85 13.89
N SER A 210 17.77 20.60 14.72
CA SER A 210 18.36 21.39 15.79
C SER A 210 17.54 21.30 17.08
N PHE A 211 18.24 21.44 18.21
CA PHE A 211 17.66 21.45 19.53
C PHE A 211 18.17 22.67 20.30
N THR A 212 17.27 23.53 20.75
CA THR A 212 17.59 24.71 21.55
C THR A 212 16.86 24.63 22.90
N PRO A 213 17.55 24.75 24.05
CA PRO A 213 16.89 24.79 25.36
C PRO A 213 15.88 25.96 25.44
N THR A 214 14.65 25.72 25.93
CA THR A 214 13.65 26.81 26.08
C THR A 214 13.96 27.75 27.24
N ASN A 215 14.75 27.29 28.20
CA ASN A 215 15.24 28.10 29.32
C ASN A 215 16.77 28.05 29.36
N ALA A 216 17.41 29.22 29.27
CA ALA A 216 18.86 29.36 29.31
C ALA A 216 19.49 28.84 30.62
N THR A 217 18.70 28.66 31.69
CA THR A 217 19.19 28.08 32.96
C THR A 217 19.06 26.55 33.06
N THR A 218 18.31 25.87 32.17
CA THR A 218 18.10 24.41 32.23
C THR A 218 19.14 23.58 31.46
N GLY A 219 20.15 24.22 30.87
CA GLY A 219 21.35 23.53 30.37
C GLY A 219 21.70 23.82 28.91
N MET A 220 22.95 23.53 28.57
CA MET A 220 23.51 23.57 27.21
C MET A 220 23.44 22.16 26.61
N VAL A 221 23.04 22.03 25.34
CA VAL A 221 23.15 20.77 24.61
C VAL A 221 24.64 20.51 24.37
N SER A 222 25.18 19.46 24.96
CA SER A 222 26.62 19.17 24.89
C SER A 222 26.91 18.24 23.72
N ILE A 223 27.91 18.60 22.90
CA ILE A 223 28.33 17.80 21.75
C ILE A 223 29.55 16.96 22.15
N TYR A 224 29.42 15.64 22.09
CA TYR A 224 30.53 14.71 22.28
C TYR A 224 30.72 13.89 21.02
N ASN A 225 31.67 14.32 20.18
CA ASN A 225 31.94 13.71 18.88
C ASN A 225 30.67 13.66 18.00
N ARG A 226 30.03 12.48 17.90
CA ARG A 226 28.83 12.21 17.09
C ARG A 226 27.55 12.02 17.93
N THR A 227 27.59 12.37 19.21
CA THR A 227 26.45 12.29 20.13
C THR A 227 26.10 13.65 20.72
N LEU A 228 24.83 13.83 21.07
CA LEU A 228 24.36 15.00 21.81
C LEU A 228 23.85 14.57 23.19
N GLU A 229 24.18 15.32 24.23
CA GLU A 229 23.63 15.11 25.57
C GLU A 229 22.74 16.29 26.00
N PHE A 230 21.60 15.92 26.60
CA PHE A 230 20.53 16.81 27.03
C PHE A 230 20.27 16.61 28.52
N ALA A 231 20.17 17.71 29.27
CA ALA A 231 19.54 17.67 30.59
C ALA A 231 18.02 17.42 30.45
N ALA A 232 17.39 16.90 31.50
CA ALA A 232 15.93 16.80 31.56
C ALA A 232 15.28 18.18 31.38
N GLY A 233 14.23 18.27 30.57
CA GLY A 233 13.60 19.56 30.27
C GLY A 233 13.01 19.65 28.87
N THR A 234 12.70 20.87 28.47
CA THR A 234 12.05 21.18 27.19
C THR A 234 13.01 21.88 26.25
N TYR A 235 13.00 21.45 24.99
CA TYR A 235 13.82 21.99 23.91
C TYR A 235 12.91 22.39 22.75
N ASN A 236 13.19 23.54 22.15
CA ASN A 236 12.69 23.86 20.83
C ASN A 236 13.44 22.99 19.82
N PHE A 237 12.71 22.08 19.20
CA PHE A 237 13.20 21.23 18.12
C PHE A 237 12.77 21.83 16.79
N THR A 238 13.73 21.95 15.87
CA THR A 238 13.45 22.40 14.50
C THR A 238 14.10 21.46 13.50
N SER A 239 13.45 21.25 12.36
CA SER A 239 14.03 20.48 11.28
C SER A 239 13.66 21.06 9.92
N THR A 240 14.60 21.01 8.98
CA THR A 240 14.45 21.65 7.66
C THR A 240 14.87 20.73 6.52
N LEU A 241 14.17 20.86 5.39
CA LEU A 241 14.48 20.18 4.14
C LEU A 241 14.45 21.18 2.98
N THR A 242 15.57 21.36 2.27
CA THR A 242 15.64 22.21 1.08
C THR A 242 15.48 21.40 -0.22
N TYR A 243 14.26 20.93 -0.47
CA TYR A 243 13.89 20.09 -1.60
C TYR A 243 12.56 20.57 -2.21
N PRO A 244 12.31 20.43 -3.52
CA PRO A 244 11.03 20.80 -4.14
C PRO A 244 9.83 20.13 -3.46
N GLN A 245 8.86 20.94 -3.04
CA GLN A 245 7.65 20.45 -2.36
C GLN A 245 6.57 20.02 -3.35
N LEU A 246 5.71 19.11 -2.93
CA LEU A 246 4.55 18.67 -3.71
C LEU A 246 3.36 19.62 -3.48
N GLU A 247 2.51 19.78 -4.49
CA GLU A 247 1.26 20.54 -4.39
C GLU A 247 0.15 19.62 -3.86
N GLN A 248 -0.24 19.86 -2.61
CA GLN A 248 -1.24 19.05 -1.90
C GLN A 248 -2.66 19.38 -2.36
N LEU A 249 -3.52 18.37 -2.40
CA LEU A 249 -4.98 18.53 -2.46
C LEU A 249 -5.54 18.63 -1.03
N SER A 250 -6.23 19.72 -0.72
CA SER A 250 -7.01 19.86 0.52
C SER A 250 -8.15 18.82 0.60
N ALA A 251 -8.76 18.70 1.78
CA ALA A 251 -9.89 17.78 1.97
C ALA A 251 -11.09 18.09 1.05
N SER A 252 -11.32 19.37 0.72
CA SER A 252 -12.38 19.78 -0.21
C SER A 252 -12.00 19.53 -1.67
N GLU A 253 -10.72 19.62 -2.03
CA GLU A 253 -10.22 19.37 -3.39
C GLU A 253 -10.08 17.87 -3.71
N VAL A 254 -9.77 17.03 -2.72
CA VAL A 254 -9.65 15.58 -2.91
C VAL A 254 -11.01 14.89 -3.03
N LEU A 255 -12.05 15.45 -2.41
CA LEU A 255 -13.42 14.92 -2.44
C LEU A 255 -14.26 15.55 -3.54
N ASN A 256 -15.18 14.79 -4.13
CA ASN A 256 -16.17 15.36 -5.04
C ASN A 256 -17.22 16.21 -4.30
N GLU A 257 -18.00 16.98 -5.06
CA GLU A 257 -19.02 17.89 -4.52
C GLU A 257 -20.09 17.16 -3.69
N ALA A 258 -20.42 15.91 -4.05
CA ALA A 258 -21.45 15.13 -3.37
C ALA A 258 -21.00 14.56 -2.02
N SER A 259 -19.69 14.49 -1.76
CA SER A 259 -19.11 13.82 -0.59
C SER A 259 -18.47 14.80 0.41
N GLN A 260 -18.77 16.10 0.29
CA GLN A 260 -18.18 17.14 1.13
C GLN A 260 -18.58 17.03 2.61
N ASP A 261 -19.71 16.38 2.90
CA ASP A 261 -20.18 16.11 4.26
C ASP A 261 -19.25 15.15 5.04
N LEU A 262 -18.45 14.33 4.36
CA LEU A 262 -17.42 13.48 4.96
C LEU A 262 -16.35 14.29 5.71
N ILE A 263 -16.11 15.54 5.33
CA ILE A 263 -15.16 16.43 6.04
C ILE A 263 -15.62 16.66 7.49
N VAL A 264 -16.93 16.69 7.71
CA VAL A 264 -17.53 16.87 9.04
C VAL A 264 -17.77 15.53 9.73
N GLN A 265 -18.19 14.49 8.99
CA GLN A 265 -18.51 13.18 9.56
C GLN A 265 -17.26 12.39 9.97
N SER A 266 -16.20 12.47 9.15
CA SER A 266 -14.97 11.69 9.31
C SER A 266 -13.73 12.59 9.17
N PRO A 267 -13.56 13.60 10.04
CA PRO A 267 -12.52 14.61 9.91
C PRO A 267 -11.11 14.04 9.92
N ASP A 268 -10.83 13.02 10.75
CA ASP A 268 -9.49 12.43 10.84
C ASP A 268 -9.13 11.65 9.57
N GLN A 269 -10.10 10.93 8.98
CA GLN A 269 -9.90 10.16 7.75
C GLN A 269 -9.75 11.08 6.53
N THR A 270 -10.58 12.13 6.42
CA THR A 270 -10.50 13.09 5.30
C THR A 270 -9.23 13.95 5.36
N LYS A 271 -8.77 14.34 6.56
CA LYS A 271 -7.44 14.94 6.75
C LYS A 271 -6.31 13.99 6.37
N SER A 272 -6.42 12.71 6.73
CA SER A 272 -5.44 11.69 6.33
C SER A 272 -5.41 11.53 4.81
N LEU A 273 -6.58 11.50 4.16
CA LEU A 273 -6.68 11.41 2.70
C LEU A 273 -6.04 12.61 2.00
N SER A 274 -6.32 13.82 2.48
CA SER A 274 -5.70 15.05 2.00
C SER A 274 -4.17 15.05 2.21
N PHE A 275 -3.69 14.56 3.36
CA PHE A 275 -2.26 14.43 3.63
C PHE A 275 -1.53 13.52 2.62
N LEU A 276 -2.22 12.50 2.11
CA LEU A 276 -1.69 11.54 1.15
C LEU A 276 -2.00 11.90 -0.31
N SER A 277 -2.67 13.01 -0.60
CA SER A 277 -3.14 13.35 -1.96
C SER A 277 -2.50 14.62 -2.50
N TYR A 278 -1.93 14.51 -3.70
CA TYR A 278 -1.24 15.60 -4.40
C TYR A 278 -1.71 15.66 -5.84
N THR A 279 -1.52 16.82 -6.49
CA THR A 279 -2.01 17.05 -7.86
C THR A 279 -1.41 16.10 -8.89
N ASN A 280 -0.26 15.48 -8.59
CA ASN A 280 0.47 14.60 -9.50
C ASN A 280 0.62 13.14 -9.03
N LYS A 281 0.16 12.78 -7.84
CA LYS A 281 0.13 11.41 -7.30
C LYS A 281 -0.59 11.35 -5.95
N LEU A 282 -1.06 10.17 -5.59
CA LEU A 282 -1.36 9.82 -4.19
C LEU A 282 -0.21 9.01 -3.61
N LEU A 283 0.02 9.12 -2.31
CA LEU A 283 1.07 8.40 -1.58
C LEU A 283 0.49 7.15 -0.92
N ALA A 284 1.27 6.07 -0.85
CA ALA A 284 0.81 4.78 -0.33
C ALA A 284 0.46 4.80 1.16
N GLY A 285 1.17 5.61 1.96
CA GLY A 285 0.84 5.77 3.38
C GLY A 285 1.65 6.84 4.09
N ALA A 286 1.51 6.88 5.42
CA ALA A 286 2.26 7.76 6.30
C ALA A 286 3.77 7.40 6.30
N TRP A 287 4.56 7.96 7.22
CA TRP A 287 6.03 8.09 7.19
C TRP A 287 6.82 6.95 6.52
N ARG A 288 6.45 5.68 6.69
CA ARG A 288 7.10 4.51 6.08
C ARG A 288 7.03 4.47 4.54
N PHE A 289 5.96 5.04 3.98
CA PHE A 289 5.56 4.94 2.58
C PHE A 289 5.03 6.28 2.03
N LEU A 290 5.63 7.42 2.41
CA LEU A 290 5.32 8.74 1.84
C LEU A 290 5.84 8.90 0.40
N THR A 291 5.56 7.93 -0.44
CA THR A 291 5.98 7.87 -1.83
C THR A 291 4.92 7.16 -2.68
N TYR A 292 5.11 7.20 -4.00
CA TYR A 292 4.21 6.55 -4.95
C TYR A 292 4.37 5.03 -4.90
N PHE A 293 3.24 4.34 -4.79
CA PHE A 293 3.12 2.94 -5.18
C PHE A 293 1.97 2.82 -6.20
N GLY A 294 2.26 2.27 -7.38
CA GLY A 294 1.32 2.26 -8.50
C GLY A 294 0.11 1.38 -8.24
N ARG A 295 0.36 0.17 -7.76
CA ARG A 295 -0.68 -0.77 -7.31
C ARG A 295 -1.56 -0.14 -6.24
N ASP A 296 -0.94 0.39 -5.19
CA ASP A 296 -1.58 1.08 -4.07
C ASP A 296 -2.52 2.19 -4.53
N SER A 297 -2.01 3.08 -5.36
CA SER A 297 -2.81 4.17 -5.89
C SER A 297 -4.02 3.67 -6.69
N MET A 298 -3.87 2.62 -7.50
CA MET A 298 -4.94 2.12 -8.38
C MET A 298 -6.01 1.31 -7.66
N ILE A 299 -5.68 0.42 -6.72
CA ILE A 299 -6.70 -0.27 -5.91
C ILE A 299 -7.41 0.75 -4.99
N SER A 300 -6.70 1.77 -4.48
CA SER A 300 -7.30 2.85 -3.69
C SER A 300 -8.31 3.58 -4.54
N LEU A 301 -7.92 3.98 -5.76
CA LEU A 301 -8.82 4.61 -6.70
C LEU A 301 -10.05 3.74 -6.96
N LEU A 302 -9.89 2.45 -7.25
CA LEU A 302 -11.02 1.55 -7.53
C LEU A 302 -12.05 1.51 -6.39
N LEU A 303 -11.61 1.57 -5.13
CA LEU A 303 -12.48 1.50 -3.95
C LEU A 303 -12.99 2.87 -3.49
N LEU A 304 -12.19 3.93 -3.63
CA LEU A 304 -12.52 5.30 -3.23
C LEU A 304 -13.22 6.11 -4.33
N GLN A 305 -13.26 5.62 -5.57
CA GLN A 305 -13.79 6.36 -6.73
C GLN A 305 -15.12 7.09 -6.46
N PRO A 306 -16.10 6.53 -5.73
CA PRO A 306 -17.37 7.21 -5.47
C PRO A 306 -17.26 8.54 -4.73
N VAL A 307 -16.19 8.76 -3.96
CA VAL A 307 -16.01 9.99 -3.15
C VAL A 307 -14.88 10.89 -3.65
N LEU A 308 -13.98 10.38 -4.51
CA LEU A 308 -12.87 11.16 -5.05
C LEU A 308 -13.32 12.21 -6.06
N SER A 309 -12.57 13.32 -6.13
CA SER A 309 -12.79 14.38 -7.11
C SER A 309 -12.41 13.96 -8.53
N GLU A 310 -13.27 14.34 -9.48
CA GLU A 310 -13.09 14.12 -10.92
C GLU A 310 -12.52 15.38 -11.61
N GLY A 311 -11.93 15.20 -12.79
CA GLY A 311 -11.54 16.29 -13.67
C GLY A 311 -10.07 16.73 -13.54
N GLU A 312 -9.73 17.81 -14.23
CA GLU A 312 -8.38 18.37 -14.25
C GLU A 312 -7.96 18.82 -12.85
N GLY A 313 -6.83 18.32 -12.36
CA GLY A 313 -6.37 18.56 -10.99
C GLY A 313 -7.11 17.74 -9.92
N GLY A 314 -8.10 16.93 -10.29
CA GLY A 314 -8.81 16.04 -9.38
C GLY A 314 -8.01 14.80 -9.01
N ALA A 315 -8.36 14.19 -7.87
CA ALA A 315 -7.64 13.04 -7.30
C ALA A 315 -7.60 11.82 -8.25
N ILE A 316 -8.67 11.59 -9.02
CA ILE A 316 -8.72 10.48 -9.98
C ILE A 316 -7.67 10.67 -11.11
N GLU A 317 -7.59 11.86 -11.70
CA GLU A 317 -6.62 12.15 -12.75
C GLU A 317 -5.18 12.17 -12.19
N ALA A 318 -4.99 12.55 -10.91
CA ALA A 318 -3.69 12.48 -10.24
C ALA A 318 -3.15 11.04 -10.13
N VAL A 319 -4.00 10.07 -9.79
CA VAL A 319 -3.62 8.64 -9.77
C VAL A 319 -3.26 8.14 -11.17
N ILE A 320 -4.13 8.36 -12.16
CA ILE A 320 -3.94 7.82 -13.50
C ILE A 320 -2.70 8.45 -14.17
N SER A 321 -2.51 9.76 -14.04
CA SER A 321 -1.34 10.44 -14.59
C SER A 321 -0.03 9.97 -13.93
N ALA A 322 -0.03 9.75 -12.61
CA ALA A 322 1.14 9.22 -11.89
C ALA A 322 1.60 7.85 -12.41
N VAL A 323 0.63 6.98 -12.74
CA VAL A 323 0.90 5.67 -13.36
C VAL A 323 1.46 5.83 -14.76
N LEU A 324 0.82 6.63 -15.61
CA LEU A 324 1.24 6.82 -17.01
C LEU A 324 2.65 7.41 -17.10
N GLU A 325 2.96 8.44 -16.31
CA GLU A 325 4.29 9.06 -16.24
C GLU A 325 5.41 8.05 -15.95
N ARG A 326 5.11 6.93 -15.26
CA ARG A 326 6.07 5.93 -14.78
C ARG A 326 6.04 4.60 -15.53
N ILE A 327 5.27 4.47 -16.62
CA ILE A 327 5.30 3.26 -17.46
C ILE A 327 6.69 3.07 -18.05
N ASN A 328 7.20 1.85 -18.05
CA ASN A 328 8.35 1.50 -18.86
C ASN A 328 7.93 1.50 -20.34
N SER A 329 8.28 2.56 -21.07
CA SER A 329 7.92 2.72 -22.48
C SER A 329 8.55 1.68 -23.41
N THR A 330 9.51 0.88 -22.93
CA THR A 330 10.13 -0.19 -23.73
C THR A 330 9.25 -1.44 -23.80
N ASP A 331 8.56 -1.80 -22.71
CA ASP A 331 7.86 -3.09 -22.62
C ASP A 331 6.41 -2.99 -22.07
N GLY A 332 5.98 -1.79 -21.66
CA GLY A 332 4.66 -1.48 -21.13
C GLY A 332 4.45 -1.78 -19.65
N SER A 333 5.49 -2.16 -18.88
CA SER A 333 5.32 -2.49 -17.47
C SER A 333 5.01 -1.26 -16.63
N VAL A 334 4.11 -1.41 -15.66
CA VAL A 334 3.74 -0.35 -14.72
C VAL A 334 4.72 -0.34 -13.55
N CYS A 335 5.16 0.86 -13.17
CA CYS A 335 6.02 1.04 -12.00
C CYS A 335 5.25 0.69 -10.74
N HIS A 336 5.75 -0.28 -9.98
CA HIS A 336 5.24 -0.63 -8.68
C HIS A 336 5.68 0.43 -7.65
N GLU A 337 7.00 0.49 -7.44
CA GLU A 337 7.79 1.36 -6.57
C GLU A 337 8.43 2.58 -7.24
N GLU A 338 8.20 3.84 -6.85
CA GLU A 338 9.22 4.87 -7.16
C GLU A 338 10.30 4.98 -6.07
N THR A 339 11.54 5.23 -6.49
CA THR A 339 12.65 5.62 -5.63
C THR A 339 13.15 6.99 -6.07
N ILE A 340 13.15 7.94 -5.14
CA ILE A 340 13.41 9.37 -5.40
C ILE A 340 14.35 9.95 -4.34
N GLY A 341 14.83 11.18 -4.58
CA GLY A 341 15.63 11.94 -3.62
C GLY A 341 17.01 11.32 -3.36
N ASP A 342 17.48 11.46 -2.12
CA ASP A 342 18.82 11.04 -1.71
C ASP A 342 19.09 9.55 -1.93
N TYR A 343 18.06 8.71 -1.75
CA TYR A 343 18.19 7.25 -1.92
C TYR A 343 18.37 6.86 -3.39
N ALA A 344 17.68 7.54 -4.32
CA ALA A 344 17.91 7.33 -5.75
C ALA A 344 19.36 7.68 -6.13
N THR A 345 19.87 8.80 -5.61
CA THR A 345 21.26 9.23 -5.83
C THR A 345 22.25 8.21 -5.25
N TYR A 346 21.97 7.69 -4.05
CA TYR A 346 22.76 6.62 -3.44
C TYR A 346 22.81 5.36 -4.32
N LEU A 347 21.67 4.88 -4.83
CA LEU A 347 21.62 3.69 -5.67
C LEU A 347 22.41 3.87 -6.98
N HIS A 348 22.28 5.02 -7.64
CA HIS A 348 23.10 5.33 -8.83
C HIS A 348 24.60 5.30 -8.50
N LEU A 349 25.01 5.85 -7.36
CA LEU A 349 26.42 5.81 -6.93
C LEU A 349 26.91 4.37 -6.67
N GLN A 350 26.07 3.48 -6.16
CA GLN A 350 26.41 2.05 -6.01
C GLN A 350 26.67 1.38 -7.38
N GLU A 351 26.04 1.88 -8.43
CA GLU A 351 26.26 1.45 -9.82
C GLU A 351 27.39 2.22 -10.52
N ASN A 352 28.12 3.09 -9.80
CA ASN A 352 29.13 4.01 -10.34
C ASN A 352 28.56 5.00 -11.37
N VAL A 353 27.29 5.36 -11.25
CA VAL A 353 26.60 6.37 -12.06
C VAL A 353 26.40 7.64 -11.25
N THR A 354 26.80 8.79 -11.80
CA THR A 354 26.49 10.10 -11.21
C THR A 354 25.15 10.59 -11.75
N SER A 355 24.07 10.32 -11.01
CA SER A 355 22.72 10.72 -11.38
C SER A 355 21.84 10.90 -10.14
N THR A 356 20.87 11.81 -10.22
CA THR A 356 19.80 12.01 -9.24
C THR A 356 18.44 11.60 -9.82
N ALA A 357 18.44 10.99 -11.02
CA ALA A 357 17.22 10.60 -11.70
C ALA A 357 16.43 9.59 -10.86
N PRO A 358 15.10 9.69 -10.82
CA PRO A 358 14.28 8.75 -10.08
C PRO A 358 14.38 7.35 -10.71
N ILE A 359 14.14 6.33 -9.88
CA ILE A 359 14.19 4.91 -10.29
C ILE A 359 12.78 4.33 -10.09
N CYS A 360 12.37 3.44 -10.98
CA CYS A 360 11.13 2.68 -10.83
C CYS A 360 11.42 1.19 -10.68
N SER A 361 10.78 0.57 -9.69
CA SER A 361 10.73 -0.88 -9.55
C SER A 361 9.60 -1.44 -10.41
N TYR A 362 9.94 -2.40 -11.27
CA TYR A 362 8.99 -3.08 -12.14
C TYR A 362 8.85 -4.56 -11.79
N ILE A 363 9.28 -5.01 -10.60
CA ILE A 363 9.30 -6.45 -10.27
C ILE A 363 7.90 -7.04 -10.10
N MET A 364 6.92 -6.23 -9.67
CA MET A 364 5.55 -6.67 -9.45
C MET A 364 4.79 -6.77 -10.77
N ILE A 365 4.28 -7.96 -11.06
CA ILE A 365 3.54 -8.30 -12.28
C ILE A 365 2.07 -7.87 -12.22
N ASP A 366 1.49 -7.78 -11.03
CA ASP A 366 0.08 -7.40 -10.82
C ASP A 366 -0.24 -5.97 -11.26
N SER A 367 0.72 -5.05 -11.06
CA SER A 367 0.64 -3.62 -11.32
C SER A 367 0.26 -3.34 -12.78
N ASP A 368 0.66 -4.21 -13.70
CA ASP A 368 0.42 -4.09 -15.14
C ASP A 368 -1.06 -4.11 -15.51
N TYR A 369 -1.92 -4.71 -14.68
CA TYR A 369 -3.29 -5.06 -15.04
C TYR A 369 -4.36 -4.13 -14.44
N PHE A 370 -3.98 -3.21 -13.56
CA PHE A 370 -4.94 -2.27 -12.94
C PHE A 370 -5.24 -1.02 -13.77
N LEU A 371 -4.32 -0.62 -14.66
CA LEU A 371 -4.45 0.63 -15.42
C LEU A 371 -5.68 0.63 -16.34
N MET A 372 -5.92 -0.47 -17.06
CA MET A 372 -7.05 -0.56 -17.99
C MET A 372 -8.40 -0.52 -17.26
N PRO A 373 -8.62 -1.26 -16.14
CA PRO A 373 -9.80 -1.10 -15.29
C PRO A 373 -10.05 0.32 -14.79
N VAL A 374 -9.03 1.01 -14.27
CA VAL A 374 -9.24 2.39 -13.77
C VAL A 374 -9.56 3.36 -14.92
N MET A 375 -8.93 3.18 -16.10
CA MET A 375 -9.23 3.97 -17.28
C MET A 375 -10.66 3.75 -17.78
N GLN A 376 -11.14 2.49 -17.82
CA GLN A 376 -12.52 2.18 -18.17
C GLN A 376 -13.49 2.85 -17.18
N ASN A 377 -13.25 2.67 -15.87
CA ASN A 377 -14.15 3.15 -14.83
C ASN A 377 -14.24 4.68 -14.79
N TYR A 378 -13.20 5.41 -15.20
CA TYR A 378 -13.26 6.87 -15.25
C TYR A 378 -13.65 7.39 -16.64
N PHE A 379 -12.85 7.10 -17.67
CA PHE A 379 -13.00 7.73 -19.00
C PHE A 379 -14.17 7.20 -19.82
N LEU A 380 -14.71 6.02 -19.49
CA LEU A 380 -15.92 5.49 -20.13
C LEU A 380 -17.16 5.62 -19.26
N ALA A 381 -17.07 5.32 -17.96
CA ALA A 381 -18.26 5.24 -17.10
C ALA A 381 -18.74 6.61 -16.56
N THR A 382 -17.86 7.63 -16.50
CA THR A 382 -18.22 8.95 -15.94
C THR A 382 -18.39 10.01 -17.03
N LYS A 383 -19.33 10.95 -16.82
CA LYS A 383 -19.54 12.07 -17.76
C LYS A 383 -18.35 13.06 -17.76
N THR A 384 -17.64 13.20 -16.65
CA THR A 384 -16.47 14.08 -16.56
C THR A 384 -15.29 13.45 -17.30
N GLY A 385 -14.99 12.18 -17.03
CA GLY A 385 -13.94 11.44 -17.72
C GLY A 385 -14.16 11.40 -19.23
N GLN A 386 -15.37 11.13 -19.70
CA GLN A 386 -15.70 11.17 -21.14
C GLN A 386 -15.35 12.52 -21.80
N ARG A 387 -15.60 13.65 -21.12
CA ARG A 387 -15.26 15.00 -21.60
C ARG A 387 -13.76 15.29 -21.51
N ARG A 388 -13.08 14.78 -20.50
CA ARG A 388 -11.66 14.99 -20.22
C ARG A 388 -10.73 14.16 -21.09
N ARG A 389 -11.19 13.00 -21.56
CA ARG A 389 -10.42 11.98 -22.27
C ARG A 389 -9.46 12.54 -23.32
N GLU A 390 -9.93 13.32 -24.29
CA GLU A 390 -9.08 13.83 -25.38
C GLU A 390 -7.96 14.74 -24.85
N ALA A 391 -8.29 15.70 -23.99
CA ALA A 391 -7.32 16.63 -23.43
C ALA A 391 -6.31 15.91 -22.51
N PHE A 392 -6.79 15.00 -21.65
CA PHE A 392 -5.95 14.25 -20.72
C PHE A 392 -4.93 13.38 -21.45
N PHE A 393 -5.35 12.61 -22.46
CA PHE A 393 -4.43 11.71 -23.18
C PHE A 393 -3.52 12.42 -24.18
N ALA A 394 -3.81 13.68 -24.52
CA ALA A 394 -2.90 14.55 -25.28
C ALA A 394 -1.76 15.14 -24.43
N THR A 395 -1.85 15.08 -23.11
CA THR A 395 -0.80 15.50 -22.19
C THR A 395 0.47 14.70 -22.45
N ARG A 396 1.61 15.40 -22.45
CA ARG A 396 2.93 14.78 -22.59
C ARG A 396 3.54 14.57 -21.22
N ALA A 397 4.08 13.38 -21.00
CA ALA A 397 4.83 13.03 -19.82
C ALA A 397 6.00 14.00 -19.62
N SER A 398 6.20 14.35 -18.36
CA SER A 398 7.04 15.43 -17.88
C SER A 398 7.98 15.03 -16.75
N LEU A 399 7.75 13.86 -16.15
CA LEU A 399 8.61 13.33 -15.10
C LEU A 399 9.81 12.59 -15.71
N ASP A 400 10.93 12.61 -14.99
CA ASP A 400 12.22 12.04 -15.42
C ASP A 400 12.30 10.51 -15.27
N PHE A 401 11.28 9.80 -15.75
CA PHE A 401 11.25 8.33 -15.82
C PHE A 401 11.52 7.82 -17.25
N GLY A 402 12.14 8.65 -18.09
CA GLY A 402 12.47 8.31 -19.48
C GLY A 402 11.32 8.46 -20.48
N ASN A 403 10.20 9.06 -20.07
CA ASN A 403 9.00 9.24 -20.92
C ASN A 403 8.84 10.67 -21.46
N GLN A 404 9.82 11.55 -21.26
CA GLN A 404 9.73 12.97 -21.62
C GLN A 404 9.22 13.17 -23.05
N GLY A 405 8.07 13.83 -23.17
CA GLY A 405 7.47 14.13 -24.47
C GLY A 405 6.59 13.03 -25.05
N THR A 406 6.55 11.81 -24.51
CA THR A 406 5.58 10.78 -24.89
C THR A 406 4.19 11.15 -24.36
N THR A 407 3.13 10.98 -25.15
CA THR A 407 1.78 11.30 -24.68
C THR A 407 1.25 10.23 -23.75
N TYR A 408 0.35 10.62 -22.84
CA TYR A 408 -0.38 9.71 -21.98
C TYR A 408 -1.16 8.66 -22.79
N GLY A 409 -1.73 9.03 -23.94
CA GLY A 409 -2.41 8.08 -24.82
C GLY A 409 -1.46 7.01 -25.36
N GLU A 410 -0.23 7.38 -25.72
CA GLU A 410 0.78 6.44 -26.20
C GLU A 410 1.25 5.50 -25.08
N LEU A 411 1.48 6.02 -23.88
CA LEU A 411 1.88 5.21 -22.72
C LEU A 411 0.79 4.20 -22.33
N ALA A 412 -0.48 4.63 -22.37
CA ALA A 412 -1.62 3.73 -22.15
C ALA A 412 -1.70 2.62 -23.21
N ARG A 413 -1.47 2.97 -24.49
CA ARG A 413 -1.41 2.01 -25.60
C ARG A 413 -0.29 0.98 -25.41
N ILE A 414 0.92 1.42 -25.05
CA ILE A 414 2.07 0.53 -24.79
C ILE A 414 1.78 -0.46 -23.65
N ASN A 415 1.13 -0.03 -22.57
CA ASN A 415 0.69 -0.96 -21.52
C ASN A 415 -0.40 -1.94 -22.02
N ALA A 416 -1.37 -1.49 -22.82
CA ALA A 416 -2.37 -2.38 -23.41
C ALA A 416 -1.74 -3.42 -24.36
N GLU A 417 -0.74 -3.03 -25.17
CA GLU A 417 0.03 -3.95 -26.03
C GLU A 417 0.72 -5.04 -25.20
N ARG A 418 1.28 -4.66 -24.05
CA ARG A 418 1.88 -5.61 -23.12
C ARG A 418 0.87 -6.62 -22.59
N VAL A 419 -0.28 -6.16 -22.09
CA VAL A 419 -1.34 -7.04 -21.57
C VAL A 419 -1.80 -8.03 -22.66
N MET A 420 -2.09 -7.53 -23.86
CA MET A 420 -2.49 -8.37 -24.99
C MET A 420 -1.42 -9.39 -25.38
N ARG A 421 -0.14 -8.99 -25.37
CA ARG A 421 1.00 -9.87 -25.69
C ARG A 421 1.18 -10.97 -24.66
N ILE A 422 1.07 -10.66 -23.36
CA ILE A 422 1.24 -11.63 -22.27
C ILE A 422 0.05 -12.59 -22.21
N ALA A 423 -1.17 -12.08 -22.39
CA ALA A 423 -2.39 -12.89 -22.32
C ALA A 423 -2.60 -13.82 -23.53
N GLY A 424 -2.04 -13.45 -24.68
CA GLY A 424 -2.29 -14.12 -25.96
C GLY A 424 -2.00 -15.62 -25.98
N PRO A 425 -0.83 -16.11 -25.52
CA PRO A 425 -0.49 -17.54 -25.52
C PRO A 425 -1.53 -18.43 -24.82
N PHE A 426 -2.01 -18.04 -23.64
CA PHE A 426 -3.04 -18.80 -22.91
C PHE A 426 -4.38 -18.82 -23.64
N ALA A 427 -4.71 -17.73 -24.34
CA ALA A 427 -5.99 -17.60 -25.04
C ALA A 427 -6.03 -18.32 -26.40
N GLN A 428 -4.89 -18.77 -26.94
CA GLN A 428 -4.87 -19.50 -28.22
C GLN A 428 -5.48 -20.90 -28.09
N PRO A 429 -6.01 -21.49 -29.18
CA PRO A 429 -6.51 -22.87 -29.16
C PRO A 429 -5.43 -23.87 -28.70
N GLY A 430 -5.71 -24.58 -27.59
CA GLY A 430 -4.75 -25.51 -26.98
C GLY A 430 -3.67 -24.85 -26.12
N GLY A 431 -3.79 -23.54 -25.88
CA GLY A 431 -2.86 -22.75 -25.06
C GLY A 431 -3.18 -22.76 -23.56
N GLN A 432 -4.33 -23.30 -23.15
CA GLN A 432 -4.82 -23.35 -21.76
C GLN A 432 -3.98 -24.32 -20.93
N SER A 433 -2.76 -23.90 -20.59
CA SER A 433 -1.76 -24.69 -19.88
C SER A 433 -1.03 -23.82 -18.87
N GLU A 434 -0.45 -24.45 -17.86
CA GLU A 434 0.27 -23.80 -16.76
C GLU A 434 1.45 -22.95 -17.25
N GLU A 435 2.16 -23.40 -18.28
CA GLU A 435 3.28 -22.67 -18.90
C GLU A 435 2.86 -21.31 -19.48
N ASN A 436 1.60 -21.18 -19.92
CA ASN A 436 1.08 -19.96 -20.52
C ASN A 436 0.35 -19.04 -19.52
N LEU A 437 0.25 -19.43 -18.24
CA LEU A 437 -0.20 -18.52 -17.19
C LEU A 437 0.83 -17.39 -16.99
N VAL A 438 0.48 -16.37 -16.22
CA VAL A 438 1.40 -15.32 -15.80
C VAL A 438 2.20 -15.80 -14.59
N HIS A 439 3.52 -15.79 -14.73
CA HIS A 439 4.48 -16.21 -13.70
C HIS A 439 5.17 -14.99 -13.10
N LEU A 440 5.62 -15.11 -11.85
CA LEU A 440 6.61 -14.22 -11.27
C LEU A 440 7.85 -14.15 -12.16
N LYS A 441 8.46 -12.98 -12.23
CA LYS A 441 9.70 -12.78 -13.00
C LYS A 441 10.79 -13.72 -12.52
N GLU A 442 11.58 -14.24 -13.45
CA GLU A 442 12.68 -15.17 -13.14
C GLU A 442 13.60 -14.59 -12.06
N GLY A 443 13.90 -15.38 -11.03
CA GLY A 443 14.74 -14.96 -9.89
C GLY A 443 14.03 -14.13 -8.81
N GLU A 444 12.87 -13.54 -9.08
CA GLU A 444 12.12 -12.74 -8.10
C GLU A 444 11.27 -13.63 -7.19
N VAL A 445 11.30 -13.40 -5.88
CA VAL A 445 10.52 -14.18 -4.88
C VAL A 445 9.17 -13.55 -4.54
N VAL A 446 8.91 -12.36 -5.08
CA VAL A 446 7.67 -11.60 -4.93
C VAL A 446 7.25 -11.06 -6.30
N GLY A 447 5.97 -10.78 -6.48
CA GLY A 447 5.50 -10.08 -7.68
C GLY A 447 4.01 -9.73 -7.70
N GLU A 448 3.27 -9.97 -6.63
CA GLU A 448 1.91 -9.47 -6.47
C GLU A 448 1.74 -8.79 -5.10
N TRP A 449 0.50 -8.52 -4.68
CA TRP A 449 0.20 -7.74 -3.49
C TRP A 449 0.73 -8.34 -2.20
N ARG A 450 0.85 -9.67 -2.14
CA ARG A 450 1.47 -10.41 -1.03
C ARG A 450 2.99 -10.39 -1.15
N ASP A 451 3.55 -9.19 -1.12
CA ASP A 451 4.96 -8.86 -1.32
C ASP A 451 5.92 -9.23 -0.18
N SER A 452 5.58 -10.27 0.60
CA SER A 452 6.50 -10.90 1.54
C SER A 452 7.03 -12.23 0.98
N THR A 453 8.22 -12.65 1.40
CA THR A 453 8.90 -13.87 0.90
C THR A 453 8.02 -15.13 0.91
N TYR A 454 7.14 -15.25 1.90
CA TYR A 454 6.21 -16.39 2.03
C TYR A 454 4.75 -16.01 1.73
N GLY A 455 4.49 -14.80 1.21
CA GLY A 455 3.15 -14.28 1.03
C GLY A 455 2.25 -15.16 0.17
N ILE A 456 2.81 -15.78 -0.86
CA ILE A 456 2.15 -16.80 -1.69
C ILE A 456 2.71 -18.22 -1.50
N GLY A 457 3.32 -18.50 -0.34
CA GLY A 457 3.87 -19.83 -0.02
C GLY A 457 5.04 -20.25 -0.91
N GLY A 458 5.76 -19.29 -1.49
CA GLY A 458 6.82 -19.51 -2.47
C GLY A 458 6.32 -19.90 -3.87
N GLY A 459 5.02 -19.74 -4.14
CA GLY A 459 4.44 -19.95 -5.45
C GLY A 459 5.07 -19.08 -6.54
N ARG A 460 4.98 -19.54 -7.78
CA ARG A 460 5.48 -18.82 -8.97
C ARG A 460 4.36 -18.31 -9.85
N ILE A 461 3.15 -18.85 -9.72
CA ILE A 461 2.01 -18.53 -10.57
C ILE A 461 0.86 -18.08 -9.66
N PRO A 462 0.67 -16.78 -9.43
CA PRO A 462 -0.28 -16.27 -8.43
C PRO A 462 -1.73 -16.36 -8.92
N TYR A 463 -2.64 -16.71 -8.00
CA TYR A 463 -4.05 -16.93 -8.28
C TYR A 463 -4.81 -15.67 -8.71
N ASP A 464 -4.63 -14.57 -7.98
CA ASP A 464 -5.32 -13.30 -8.20
C ASP A 464 -5.02 -12.69 -9.57
N VAL A 465 -3.74 -12.67 -9.96
CA VAL A 465 -3.29 -12.15 -11.26
C VAL A 465 -3.95 -12.93 -12.39
N ASN A 466 -3.90 -14.26 -12.32
CA ASN A 466 -4.32 -15.13 -13.41
C ASN A 466 -5.84 -15.27 -13.50
N THR A 467 -6.56 -15.26 -12.38
CA THR A 467 -8.02 -15.53 -12.37
C THR A 467 -8.88 -14.27 -12.28
N ALA A 468 -8.29 -13.12 -11.95
CA ALA A 468 -9.01 -11.85 -11.83
C ALA A 468 -8.38 -10.71 -12.65
N LEU A 469 -7.08 -10.42 -12.44
CA LEU A 469 -6.50 -9.19 -12.97
C LEU A 469 -6.29 -9.21 -14.49
N VAL A 470 -5.71 -10.29 -15.03
CA VAL A 470 -5.53 -10.46 -16.48
C VAL A 470 -6.86 -10.37 -17.23
N PRO A 471 -7.90 -11.20 -16.91
CA PRO A 471 -9.20 -11.08 -17.58
C PRO A 471 -9.83 -9.70 -17.39
N ALA A 472 -9.72 -9.06 -16.22
CA ALA A 472 -10.26 -7.72 -16.00
C ALA A 472 -9.61 -6.68 -16.93
N ALA A 473 -8.28 -6.71 -17.06
CA ALA A 473 -7.56 -5.84 -17.98
C ALA A 473 -7.98 -6.07 -19.44
N LEU A 474 -8.17 -7.32 -19.86
CA LEU A 474 -8.62 -7.67 -21.21
C LEU A 474 -10.04 -7.16 -21.49
N ARG A 475 -10.99 -7.33 -20.54
CA ARG A 475 -12.34 -6.75 -20.64
C ARG A 475 -12.28 -5.23 -20.79
N SER A 476 -11.40 -4.56 -20.04
CA SER A 476 -11.21 -3.12 -20.14
C SER A 476 -10.59 -2.67 -21.44
N ILE A 477 -9.62 -3.41 -21.97
CA ILE A 477 -9.05 -3.16 -23.31
C ILE A 477 -10.13 -3.30 -24.37
N ALA A 478 -10.96 -4.34 -24.30
CA ALA A 478 -12.09 -4.54 -25.22
C ALA A 478 -13.06 -3.35 -25.19
N ALA A 479 -13.46 -2.92 -23.98
CA ALA A 479 -14.36 -1.78 -23.78
C ALA A 479 -13.78 -0.46 -24.31
N LEU A 480 -12.50 -0.17 -24.01
CA LEU A 480 -11.80 1.01 -24.50
C LEU A 480 -11.65 0.99 -26.04
N ALA A 481 -11.26 -0.15 -26.61
CA ALA A 481 -11.14 -0.31 -28.07
C ALA A 481 -12.50 -0.14 -28.79
N SER A 482 -13.60 -0.60 -28.20
CA SER A 482 -14.95 -0.49 -28.78
C SER A 482 -15.41 0.95 -29.06
N VAL A 483 -14.86 1.92 -28.32
CA VAL A 483 -15.12 3.36 -28.50
C VAL A 483 -13.98 4.10 -29.22
N GLY A 484 -13.08 3.36 -29.86
CA GLY A 484 -11.98 3.88 -30.67
C GLY A 484 -10.82 4.46 -29.87
N PHE A 485 -10.60 4.01 -28.63
CA PHE A 485 -9.51 4.52 -27.79
C PHE A 485 -8.11 4.11 -28.31
N PHE A 486 -8.00 2.92 -28.92
CA PHE A 486 -6.78 2.39 -29.53
C PHE A 486 -6.95 2.31 -31.06
N PRO A 487 -6.88 3.43 -31.80
CA PRO A 487 -7.15 3.44 -33.24
C PRO A 487 -6.15 2.61 -34.06
N GLU A 488 -4.95 2.36 -33.53
CA GLU A 488 -3.94 1.47 -34.11
C GLU A 488 -4.29 -0.02 -34.00
N HIS A 489 -5.20 -0.37 -33.07
CA HIS A 489 -5.62 -1.74 -32.77
C HIS A 489 -7.16 -1.89 -32.76
N PRO A 490 -7.86 -1.58 -33.87
CA PRO A 490 -9.31 -1.69 -33.93
C PRO A 490 -9.83 -3.11 -33.68
N GLU A 491 -8.99 -4.13 -33.91
CA GLU A 491 -9.31 -5.54 -33.66
C GLU A 491 -9.44 -5.89 -32.18
N TRP A 492 -8.83 -5.12 -31.27
CA TRP A 492 -8.83 -5.43 -29.84
C TRP A 492 -10.21 -5.40 -29.19
N SER A 493 -11.18 -4.67 -29.77
CA SER A 493 -12.56 -4.70 -29.25
C SER A 493 -13.15 -6.11 -29.23
N GLN A 494 -12.80 -6.95 -30.22
CA GLN A 494 -13.26 -8.33 -30.28
C GLN A 494 -12.20 -9.29 -29.75
N LEU A 495 -10.93 -9.09 -30.09
CA LEU A 495 -9.86 -10.02 -29.71
C LEU A 495 -9.64 -10.05 -28.19
N ALA A 496 -9.65 -8.90 -27.51
CA ALA A 496 -9.48 -8.87 -26.06
C ALA A 496 -10.70 -9.45 -25.33
N GLU A 497 -11.90 -9.30 -25.89
CA GLU A 497 -13.13 -9.92 -25.40
C GLU A 497 -13.05 -11.46 -25.49
N GLU A 498 -12.57 -11.99 -26.61
CA GLU A 498 -12.34 -13.43 -26.81
C GLU A 498 -11.27 -13.96 -25.85
N TYR A 499 -10.17 -13.22 -25.67
CA TYR A 499 -9.13 -13.59 -24.70
C TYR A 499 -9.69 -13.61 -23.28
N ALA A 500 -10.40 -12.55 -22.88
CA ALA A 500 -10.98 -12.44 -21.54
C ALA A 500 -11.90 -13.63 -21.23
N ALA A 501 -12.74 -14.04 -22.17
CA ALA A 501 -13.62 -15.20 -21.98
C ALA A 501 -12.84 -16.50 -21.71
N VAL A 502 -11.78 -16.77 -22.48
CA VAL A 502 -10.93 -17.96 -22.26
C VAL A 502 -10.23 -17.90 -20.90
N TRP A 503 -9.67 -16.74 -20.54
CA TRP A 503 -9.04 -16.55 -19.24
C TRP A 503 -10.03 -16.71 -18.09
N GLU A 504 -11.24 -16.17 -18.21
CA GLU A 504 -12.29 -16.31 -17.19
C GLU A 504 -12.74 -17.76 -17.01
N ASP A 505 -12.92 -18.50 -18.11
CA ASP A 505 -13.51 -19.84 -18.11
C ASP A 505 -12.52 -20.94 -17.73
N GLU A 506 -11.23 -20.80 -18.05
CA GLU A 506 -10.27 -21.91 -18.00
C GLU A 506 -9.29 -21.82 -16.81
N THR A 507 -9.07 -20.62 -16.23
CA THR A 507 -8.02 -20.44 -15.21
C THR A 507 -8.37 -20.97 -13.82
N LEU A 508 -9.62 -20.85 -13.37
CA LEU A 508 -10.02 -21.28 -12.02
C LEU A 508 -9.72 -22.76 -11.74
N ALA A 509 -9.79 -23.62 -12.76
CA ALA A 509 -9.60 -25.06 -12.61
C ALA A 509 -8.18 -25.42 -12.15
N PHE A 510 -7.17 -24.62 -12.48
CA PHE A 510 -5.78 -24.85 -12.06
C PHE A 510 -5.60 -24.70 -10.54
N PHE A 511 -6.38 -23.83 -9.91
CA PHE A 511 -6.23 -23.48 -8.50
C PHE A 511 -7.25 -24.19 -7.60
N LYS A 512 -8.24 -24.86 -8.16
CA LYS A 512 -9.35 -25.45 -7.39
C LYS A 512 -8.86 -26.57 -6.45
N VAL A 513 -9.21 -26.43 -5.18
CA VAL A 513 -9.03 -27.45 -4.14
C VAL A 513 -10.40 -27.95 -3.70
N VAL A 514 -10.54 -29.28 -3.60
CA VAL A 514 -11.72 -29.95 -3.03
C VAL A 514 -11.23 -30.91 -1.95
N VAL A 515 -11.68 -30.70 -0.70
CA VAL A 515 -11.29 -31.52 0.44
C VAL A 515 -12.52 -32.28 0.96
N PRO A 516 -12.52 -33.63 0.91
CA PRO A 516 -13.60 -34.43 1.45
C PRO A 516 -13.82 -34.20 2.97
N PRO A 517 -15.06 -34.34 3.49
CA PRO A 517 -15.37 -34.01 4.89
C PRO A 517 -14.50 -34.70 5.93
N ASP A 518 -14.21 -36.01 5.76
CA ASP A 518 -13.38 -36.77 6.70
C ASP A 518 -11.95 -36.23 6.75
N GLN A 519 -11.36 -35.97 5.58
CA GLN A 519 -10.02 -35.40 5.46
C GLN A 519 -9.97 -33.96 5.98
N ALA A 520 -10.99 -33.16 5.67
CA ALA A 520 -11.08 -31.78 6.15
C ALA A 520 -11.10 -31.72 7.69
N ARG A 521 -11.82 -32.63 8.35
CA ARG A 521 -11.85 -32.75 9.82
C ARG A 521 -10.50 -33.09 10.43
N GLU A 522 -9.76 -33.99 9.79
CA GLU A 522 -8.40 -34.36 10.20
C GLU A 522 -7.47 -33.15 10.05
N LEU A 523 -7.42 -32.55 8.86
CA LEU A 523 -6.54 -31.41 8.55
C LEU A 523 -6.74 -30.21 9.48
N VAL A 524 -7.98 -29.76 9.73
CA VAL A 524 -8.21 -28.62 10.64
C VAL A 524 -7.89 -28.96 12.10
N THR A 525 -8.00 -30.23 12.49
CA THR A 525 -7.63 -30.69 13.84
C THR A 525 -6.12 -30.70 14.00
N ASP A 526 -5.41 -31.24 13.02
CA ASP A 526 -3.95 -31.27 13.00
C ASP A 526 -3.37 -29.86 12.97
N TYR A 527 -3.91 -28.98 12.12
CA TYR A 527 -3.51 -27.58 12.05
C TYR A 527 -3.72 -26.84 13.38
N ALA A 528 -4.87 -27.00 14.04
CA ALA A 528 -5.13 -26.33 15.32
C ALA A 528 -4.14 -26.78 16.41
N ASN A 529 -3.75 -28.06 16.40
CA ASN A 529 -2.74 -28.59 17.31
C ASN A 529 -1.33 -28.06 16.97
N GLU A 530 -0.98 -28.03 15.69
CA GLU A 530 0.34 -27.63 15.20
C GLU A 530 0.58 -26.13 15.36
N ALA A 531 -0.40 -25.29 15.01
CA ALA A 531 -0.32 -23.83 15.16
C ALA A 531 -0.13 -23.42 16.63
N GLY A 532 -0.62 -24.22 17.58
CA GLY A 532 -0.26 -24.09 19.00
C GLY A 532 -0.84 -22.87 19.72
N TYR A 533 -1.81 -22.15 19.12
CA TYR A 533 -2.45 -20.97 19.72
C TYR A 533 -3.65 -21.29 20.63
N GLY A 534 -4.09 -22.56 20.68
CA GLY A 534 -5.16 -23.01 21.58
C GLY A 534 -6.60 -22.82 21.07
N PHE A 535 -6.80 -22.29 19.86
CA PHE A 535 -8.14 -22.17 19.28
C PHE A 535 -8.76 -23.53 18.92
N PRO A 536 -10.10 -23.68 18.98
CA PRO A 536 -10.77 -24.92 18.61
C PRO A 536 -10.67 -25.19 17.11
N SER A 537 -10.51 -26.45 16.71
CA SER A 537 -10.46 -26.85 15.30
C SER A 537 -11.79 -26.67 14.56
N ASN A 538 -12.91 -26.63 15.30
CA ASN A 538 -14.27 -26.61 14.77
C ASN A 538 -14.60 -27.79 13.82
N ALA A 539 -13.82 -28.88 13.84
CA ALA A 539 -13.98 -30.01 12.93
C ALA A 539 -15.41 -30.61 12.90
N SER A 540 -16.13 -30.60 14.02
CA SER A 540 -17.50 -31.12 14.08
C SER A 540 -18.52 -30.34 13.25
N SER A 541 -18.23 -29.10 12.83
CA SER A 541 -19.13 -28.31 11.97
C SER A 541 -19.05 -28.72 10.50
N ILE A 542 -17.98 -29.41 10.09
CA ILE A 542 -17.75 -29.83 8.70
C ILE A 542 -18.69 -30.99 8.37
N ASN A 543 -19.69 -30.73 7.53
CA ASN A 543 -20.70 -31.71 7.12
C ASN A 543 -20.74 -31.97 5.60
N SER A 544 -20.01 -31.17 4.82
CA SER A 544 -19.86 -31.27 3.37
C SER A 544 -18.39 -31.12 2.97
N GLU A 545 -18.10 -31.32 1.70
CA GLU A 545 -16.78 -31.02 1.15
C GLU A 545 -16.44 -29.53 1.30
N ILE A 546 -15.15 -29.23 1.50
CA ILE A 546 -14.62 -27.86 1.50
C ILE A 546 -14.08 -27.57 0.11
N VAL A 547 -14.52 -26.47 -0.48
CA VAL A 547 -14.11 -26.03 -1.82
C VAL A 547 -13.53 -24.62 -1.73
N TYR A 548 -12.32 -24.43 -2.25
CA TYR A 548 -11.65 -23.14 -2.30
C TYR A 548 -10.63 -23.12 -3.44
N HIS A 549 -10.00 -21.98 -3.69
CA HIS A 549 -8.90 -21.85 -4.65
C HIS A 549 -7.59 -21.64 -3.88
N GLY A 550 -6.58 -22.44 -4.22
CA GLY A 550 -5.25 -22.29 -3.65
C GLY A 550 -4.58 -21.00 -4.11
N LEU A 551 -3.59 -20.56 -3.34
CA LEU A 551 -3.02 -19.22 -3.40
C LEU A 551 -2.11 -19.00 -4.62
N ALA A 552 -1.41 -20.05 -5.04
CA ALA A 552 -0.51 -20.04 -6.18
C ALA A 552 -0.18 -21.48 -6.65
N LEU A 553 0.38 -21.63 -7.84
CA LEU A 553 1.03 -22.87 -8.29
C LEU A 553 2.55 -22.79 -8.09
N ASP A 554 3.21 -23.94 -8.18
CA ASP A 554 4.67 -24.07 -8.05
C ASP A 554 5.24 -23.44 -6.78
N GLY A 555 4.67 -23.84 -5.64
CA GLY A 555 5.08 -23.44 -4.31
C GLY A 555 6.39 -24.07 -3.82
N ASN A 556 6.86 -23.56 -2.68
CA ASN A 556 7.98 -24.14 -1.95
C ASN A 556 7.74 -25.64 -1.64
N ASN A 557 8.82 -26.37 -1.36
CA ASN A 557 8.78 -27.80 -1.02
C ASN A 557 8.15 -28.67 -2.13
N ASN A 558 8.30 -28.27 -3.40
CA ASN A 558 7.73 -28.95 -4.57
C ASN A 558 6.20 -29.09 -4.52
N GLN A 559 5.52 -28.12 -3.91
CA GLN A 559 4.07 -28.08 -3.90
C GLN A 559 3.55 -27.59 -5.25
N SER A 560 2.91 -28.44 -6.04
CA SER A 560 2.32 -28.03 -7.33
C SER A 560 1.19 -27.00 -7.16
N LEU A 561 0.55 -26.98 -5.99
CA LEU A 561 -0.52 -26.05 -5.62
C LEU A 561 -0.36 -25.67 -4.14
N VAL A 562 -0.27 -24.37 -3.86
CA VAL A 562 -0.21 -23.81 -2.52
C VAL A 562 -1.63 -23.80 -1.93
N LYS A 563 -1.94 -24.80 -1.10
CA LYS A 563 -3.30 -25.10 -0.61
C LYS A 563 -3.78 -24.21 0.54
N VAL A 564 -3.63 -22.91 0.39
CA VAL A 564 -4.08 -21.90 1.36
C VAL A 564 -5.39 -21.28 0.89
N MET A 565 -6.45 -21.44 1.69
CA MET A 565 -7.72 -20.73 1.49
C MET A 565 -7.49 -19.25 1.77
N ASN A 566 -7.97 -18.34 0.93
CA ASN A 566 -7.55 -16.95 0.96
C ASN A 566 -8.67 -15.99 0.54
N THR A 567 -8.48 -14.70 0.79
CA THR A 567 -9.45 -13.65 0.43
C THR A 567 -9.25 -13.07 -0.95
N ASP A 568 -8.27 -13.53 -1.74
CA ASP A 568 -7.98 -12.98 -3.07
C ASP A 568 -9.13 -13.23 -4.07
N ASP A 569 -10.06 -14.10 -3.70
CA ASP A 569 -11.38 -14.21 -4.33
C ASP A 569 -12.08 -12.84 -4.48
N CYS A 570 -11.75 -11.85 -3.63
CA CYS A 570 -12.28 -10.48 -3.68
C CYS A 570 -12.01 -9.80 -5.03
N PHE A 571 -10.85 -10.03 -5.66
CA PHE A 571 -10.50 -9.40 -6.93
C PHE A 571 -11.46 -9.85 -8.03
N ARG A 572 -11.77 -11.15 -8.10
CA ARG A 572 -12.69 -11.71 -9.10
C ARG A 572 -14.13 -11.24 -8.85
N HIS A 573 -14.60 -11.21 -7.60
CA HIS A 573 -15.94 -10.69 -7.26
C HIS A 573 -16.08 -9.21 -7.61
N PHE A 574 -15.02 -8.43 -7.41
CA PHE A 574 -15.03 -6.99 -7.61
C PHE A 574 -14.84 -6.57 -9.07
N LEU A 575 -13.94 -7.23 -9.81
CA LEU A 575 -13.52 -6.81 -11.16
C LEU A 575 -14.27 -7.50 -12.30
N LEU A 576 -14.86 -8.68 -12.07
CA LEU A 576 -15.39 -9.51 -13.16
C LEU A 576 -16.91 -9.73 -13.09
N ASN A 577 -17.52 -9.72 -14.27
CA ASN A 577 -18.92 -10.10 -14.49
C ASN A 577 -18.98 -11.34 -15.39
N THR A 578 -18.43 -12.46 -14.93
CA THR A 578 -18.26 -13.66 -15.73
C THR A 578 -19.59 -14.23 -16.22
N THR A 579 -19.55 -14.93 -17.35
CA THR A 579 -20.75 -15.40 -18.08
C THR A 579 -20.97 -16.91 -18.03
N ASN A 580 -19.96 -17.70 -17.64
CA ASN A 580 -20.11 -19.13 -17.38
C ASN A 580 -20.90 -19.36 -16.07
N GLN A 581 -22.18 -19.69 -16.21
CA GLN A 581 -23.15 -19.68 -15.11
C GLN A 581 -22.89 -20.78 -14.07
N ASP A 582 -22.50 -21.99 -14.49
CA ASP A 582 -22.23 -23.09 -13.56
C ASP A 582 -20.98 -22.78 -12.72
N GLN A 583 -19.93 -22.28 -13.37
CA GLN A 583 -18.71 -21.87 -12.70
C GLN A 583 -18.95 -20.69 -11.75
N LEU A 584 -19.66 -19.66 -12.20
CA LEU A 584 -20.02 -18.49 -11.39
C LEU A 584 -20.82 -18.89 -10.14
N THR A 585 -21.85 -19.73 -10.32
CA THR A 585 -22.71 -20.19 -9.22
C THR A 585 -21.91 -21.00 -8.20
N SER A 586 -21.07 -21.93 -8.67
CA SER A 586 -20.19 -22.71 -7.78
C SER A 586 -19.18 -21.83 -7.04
N TYR A 587 -18.58 -20.85 -7.73
CA TYR A 587 -17.57 -19.95 -7.18
C TYR A 587 -18.11 -19.03 -6.09
N LEU A 588 -19.27 -18.42 -6.35
CA LEU A 588 -19.98 -17.59 -5.37
C LEU A 588 -20.36 -18.39 -4.12
N ASN A 589 -20.88 -19.61 -4.30
CA ASN A 589 -21.27 -20.45 -3.18
C ASN A 589 -20.05 -20.88 -2.35
N SER A 590 -18.94 -21.29 -2.97
CA SER A 590 -17.73 -21.66 -2.23
C SER A 590 -17.16 -20.47 -1.45
N THR A 591 -17.08 -19.29 -2.07
CA THR A 591 -16.61 -18.07 -1.38
C THR A 591 -17.52 -17.76 -0.18
N ALA A 592 -18.85 -17.78 -0.38
CA ALA A 592 -19.81 -17.50 0.67
C ALA A 592 -19.65 -18.45 1.87
N ASN A 593 -19.49 -19.75 1.61
CA ASN A 593 -19.28 -20.74 2.67
C ASN A 593 -17.95 -20.55 3.41
N ASN A 594 -16.88 -20.17 2.69
CA ASN A 594 -15.57 -19.88 3.29
C ASN A 594 -15.61 -18.64 4.20
N ILE A 595 -16.41 -17.63 3.85
CA ILE A 595 -16.67 -16.44 4.68
C ILE A 595 -17.55 -16.80 5.88
N LEU A 596 -18.63 -17.58 5.69
CA LEU A 596 -19.56 -17.90 6.78
C LEU A 596 -18.96 -18.85 7.84
N SER A 597 -17.94 -19.62 7.48
CA SER A 597 -17.31 -20.59 8.37
C SER A 597 -16.24 -19.94 9.27
N PRO A 598 -16.19 -20.28 10.57
CA PRO A 598 -15.17 -19.75 11.46
C PRO A 598 -13.80 -20.36 11.16
N PHE A 599 -12.73 -19.59 11.34
CA PHE A 599 -11.36 -20.13 11.33
C PHE A 599 -11.19 -21.21 12.41
N PRO A 600 -10.49 -22.34 12.15
CA PRO A 600 -9.74 -22.67 10.93
C PRO A 600 -10.55 -23.39 9.82
N VAL A 601 -11.87 -23.53 9.95
CA VAL A 601 -12.70 -24.14 8.89
C VAL A 601 -12.89 -23.19 7.71
N GLY A 602 -13.15 -21.91 7.99
CA GLY A 602 -13.21 -20.83 6.99
C GLY A 602 -12.25 -19.68 7.30
N LEU A 603 -12.61 -18.47 6.91
CA LEU A 603 -11.77 -17.28 7.02
C LEU A 603 -12.19 -16.35 8.17
N SER A 604 -13.37 -16.54 8.76
CA SER A 604 -13.94 -15.56 9.69
C SER A 604 -13.46 -15.74 11.13
N THR A 605 -13.16 -14.62 11.76
CA THR A 605 -12.91 -14.47 13.19
C THR A 605 -13.66 -13.25 13.72
N PRO A 606 -13.88 -13.13 15.04
CA PRO A 606 -14.40 -11.90 15.66
C PRO A 606 -13.62 -10.62 15.30
N VAL A 607 -12.33 -10.72 14.96
CA VAL A 607 -11.48 -9.57 14.62
C VAL A 607 -11.50 -9.20 13.13
N GLY A 608 -12.20 -9.96 12.30
CA GLY A 608 -12.30 -9.74 10.86
C GLY A 608 -12.10 -11.01 10.02
N LEU A 609 -11.96 -10.80 8.72
CA LEU A 609 -11.74 -11.85 7.72
C LEU A 609 -10.24 -12.04 7.48
N LEU A 610 -9.71 -13.22 7.77
CA LEU A 610 -8.28 -13.52 7.62
C LEU A 610 -7.91 -13.64 6.13
N VAL A 611 -6.78 -13.07 5.71
CA VAL A 611 -6.35 -13.09 4.30
C VAL A 611 -5.79 -14.43 3.85
N ALA A 612 -5.40 -15.29 4.79
CA ALA A 612 -4.89 -16.64 4.54
C ALA A 612 -5.34 -17.61 5.65
N ASN A 613 -5.77 -18.79 5.23
CA ASN A 613 -6.05 -19.94 6.08
C ASN A 613 -5.27 -21.17 5.55
N PRO A 614 -4.16 -21.54 6.22
CA PRO A 614 -3.31 -22.67 5.85
C PRO A 614 -3.83 -24.06 6.26
N ALA A 615 -4.97 -24.16 6.95
CA ALA A 615 -5.38 -25.36 7.68
C ALA A 615 -5.56 -26.62 6.83
N TYR A 616 -5.77 -26.46 5.52
CA TYR A 616 -5.99 -27.57 4.58
C TYR A 616 -4.72 -28.00 3.82
N GLY A 617 -3.57 -27.41 4.15
CA GLY A 617 -2.30 -27.68 3.49
C GLY A 617 -1.72 -29.07 3.78
N GLY A 618 -1.87 -29.56 5.02
CA GLY A 618 -1.43 -30.88 5.47
C GLY A 618 0.10 -31.06 5.60
N ASP A 619 0.88 -30.02 5.31
CA ASP A 619 2.34 -29.97 5.49
C ASP A 619 2.67 -28.94 6.60
N PRO A 620 3.51 -29.30 7.58
CA PRO A 620 3.99 -28.39 8.63
C PRO A 620 4.48 -27.02 8.17
N VAL A 621 5.03 -26.93 6.95
CA VAL A 621 5.51 -25.66 6.38
C VAL A 621 4.41 -24.59 6.32
N TYR A 622 3.15 -25.00 6.16
CA TYR A 622 2.04 -24.05 6.10
C TYR A 622 1.79 -23.36 7.45
N ALA A 623 1.77 -24.13 8.54
CA ALA A 623 1.62 -23.57 9.88
C ALA A 623 2.83 -22.72 10.30
N ALA A 624 4.04 -23.11 9.86
CA ALA A 624 5.27 -22.39 10.16
C ALA A 624 5.38 -21.02 9.45
N ASN A 625 4.84 -20.90 8.23
CA ASN A 625 5.03 -19.72 7.40
C ASN A 625 3.80 -18.78 7.33
N PHE A 626 2.60 -19.29 7.54
CA PHE A 626 1.36 -18.50 7.57
C PHE A 626 0.86 -18.29 9.00
N THR A 627 1.70 -17.71 9.84
CA THR A 627 1.42 -17.43 11.25
C THR A 627 0.61 -16.15 11.43
N ASN A 628 0.13 -15.89 12.65
CA ASN A 628 -0.55 -14.64 12.98
C ASN A 628 0.41 -13.42 13.01
N ASN A 629 1.72 -13.62 13.04
CA ASN A 629 2.71 -12.54 12.99
C ASN A 629 3.38 -12.37 11.61
N ALA A 630 3.00 -13.17 10.62
CA ALA A 630 3.48 -13.00 9.24
C ALA A 630 2.63 -11.96 8.51
N TYR A 631 3.28 -11.03 7.78
CA TYR A 631 2.64 -9.88 7.11
C TYR A 631 1.49 -10.25 6.15
N HIS A 632 1.56 -11.45 5.54
CA HIS A 632 0.52 -12.03 4.68
C HIS A 632 0.02 -13.41 5.20
N GLY A 633 0.22 -13.68 6.49
CA GLY A 633 -0.22 -14.91 7.16
C GLY A 633 -1.69 -14.87 7.56
N THR A 634 -2.02 -15.44 8.73
CA THR A 634 -3.38 -15.41 9.29
C THR A 634 -3.68 -14.05 9.93
N VAL A 635 -3.66 -12.98 9.12
CA VAL A 635 -3.86 -11.59 9.51
C VAL A 635 -5.05 -10.98 8.77
N VAL A 636 -5.48 -9.77 9.14
CA VAL A 636 -6.59 -9.06 8.51
C VAL A 636 -6.08 -7.79 7.84
N TRP A 637 -6.52 -7.59 6.59
CA TRP A 637 -6.26 -6.38 5.80
C TRP A 637 -7.57 -5.65 5.51
N GLY A 638 -7.65 -4.38 5.88
CA GLY A 638 -8.88 -3.59 5.77
C GLY A 638 -9.40 -3.48 4.34
N TRP A 639 -8.50 -3.26 3.38
CA TRP A 639 -8.89 -3.10 1.96
C TRP A 639 -9.36 -4.40 1.32
N GLN A 640 -8.85 -5.56 1.74
CA GLN A 640 -9.32 -6.87 1.29
C GLN A 640 -10.76 -7.11 1.73
N MET A 641 -11.11 -6.75 2.99
CA MET A 641 -12.49 -6.77 3.45
C MET A 641 -13.37 -5.79 2.66
N ALA A 642 -12.89 -4.57 2.41
CA ALA A 642 -13.61 -3.58 1.62
C ALA A 642 -13.88 -4.06 0.19
N MET A 643 -12.86 -4.63 -0.48
CA MET A 643 -12.99 -5.16 -1.83
C MET A 643 -13.89 -6.39 -1.88
N MET A 644 -13.81 -7.28 -0.89
CA MET A 644 -14.71 -8.43 -0.79
C MET A 644 -16.16 -7.98 -0.60
N ALA A 645 -16.42 -7.04 0.32
CA ALA A 645 -17.77 -6.51 0.56
C ALA A 645 -18.35 -5.85 -0.69
N ALA A 646 -17.59 -4.94 -1.32
CA ALA A 646 -17.99 -4.27 -2.56
C ALA A 646 -18.14 -5.26 -3.73
N GLY A 647 -17.32 -6.32 -3.77
CA GLY A 647 -17.42 -7.38 -4.76
C GLY A 647 -18.70 -8.19 -4.61
N LEU A 648 -19.00 -8.68 -3.39
CA LEU A 648 -20.25 -9.41 -3.12
C LEU A 648 -21.48 -8.54 -3.40
N GLU A 649 -21.45 -7.26 -3.04
CA GLU A 649 -22.51 -6.29 -3.37
C GLU A 649 -22.73 -6.22 -4.88
N ARG A 650 -21.66 -6.00 -5.66
CA ARG A 650 -21.75 -5.97 -7.14
C ARG A 650 -22.33 -7.24 -7.72
N GLN A 651 -22.00 -8.41 -7.17
CA GLN A 651 -22.58 -9.66 -7.62
C GLN A 651 -24.08 -9.73 -7.28
N LEU A 652 -24.48 -9.40 -6.06
CA LEU A 652 -25.88 -9.36 -5.63
C LEU A 652 -26.72 -8.34 -6.43
N ASP A 653 -26.16 -7.20 -6.79
CA ASP A 653 -26.83 -6.17 -7.60
C ASP A 653 -27.23 -6.69 -9.00
N ARG A 654 -26.49 -7.65 -9.55
CA ARG A 654 -26.85 -8.34 -10.81
C ARG A 654 -28.17 -9.12 -10.70
N CYS A 655 -28.66 -9.37 -9.49
CA CYS A 655 -29.95 -10.03 -9.25
C CYS A 655 -31.15 -9.06 -9.20
N ILE A 656 -30.92 -7.75 -9.07
CA ILE A 656 -31.98 -6.74 -8.84
C ILE A 656 -32.62 -6.27 -10.16
N SER A 657 -32.15 -6.76 -11.32
CA SER A 657 -32.49 -6.26 -12.67
C SER A 657 -33.93 -6.48 -13.16
N ASP A 658 -34.89 -6.91 -12.33
CA ASP A 658 -36.30 -7.08 -12.71
C ASP A 658 -37.28 -6.05 -12.11
N VAL A 659 -36.81 -5.04 -11.36
CA VAL A 659 -37.71 -4.01 -10.80
C VAL A 659 -37.13 -2.60 -11.00
N VAL A 660 -37.69 -1.88 -11.98
CA VAL A 660 -37.51 -0.43 -12.28
C VAL A 660 -36.38 -0.04 -13.24
N THR A 661 -36.68 0.06 -14.54
CA THR A 661 -36.71 1.35 -15.28
C THR A 661 -37.16 1.18 -16.74
N THR A 662 -38.42 1.57 -16.99
CA THR A 662 -38.74 2.35 -18.18
C THR A 662 -37.80 3.57 -18.24
N THR A 663 -37.30 3.89 -19.44
CA THR A 663 -36.51 5.08 -19.84
C THR A 663 -35.02 5.12 -19.51
N THR A 664 -34.18 4.38 -20.26
CA THR A 664 -33.12 4.98 -21.10
C THR A 664 -32.57 3.95 -22.09
N THR A 665 -32.60 4.28 -23.38
CA THR A 665 -32.06 3.50 -24.49
C THR A 665 -30.56 3.77 -24.65
N THR A 666 -29.72 2.76 -24.41
CA THR A 666 -28.44 2.56 -25.11
C THR A 666 -28.12 1.06 -25.17
N THR A 667 -28.27 0.50 -26.39
CA THR A 667 -27.54 -0.65 -26.98
C THR A 667 -27.16 -1.88 -26.14
N ASN A 668 -27.98 -2.92 -26.27
CA ASN A 668 -27.64 -4.34 -26.49
C ASN A 668 -26.37 -4.92 -25.79
N SER A 669 -26.54 -5.33 -24.54
CA SER A 669 -26.34 -6.75 -24.19
C SER A 669 -27.53 -7.16 -23.34
N SER A 670 -28.22 -8.24 -23.72
CA SER A 670 -29.19 -8.88 -22.85
C SER A 670 -28.41 -9.55 -21.72
N SER A 671 -28.05 -8.78 -20.69
CA SER A 671 -27.53 -9.33 -19.44
C SER A 671 -28.65 -10.15 -18.81
N SER A 672 -28.71 -11.44 -19.18
CA SER A 672 -29.57 -12.39 -18.49
C SER A 672 -29.17 -12.40 -17.02
N THR A 673 -30.15 -12.23 -16.14
CA THR A 673 -29.99 -12.40 -14.69
C THR A 673 -29.15 -13.65 -14.42
N PRO A 674 -28.03 -13.55 -13.67
CA PRO A 674 -27.17 -14.70 -13.41
C PRO A 674 -27.93 -15.87 -12.77
N ALA A 675 -27.54 -17.10 -13.11
CA ALA A 675 -28.25 -18.30 -12.66
C ALA A 675 -28.32 -18.42 -11.13
N PHE A 676 -27.24 -18.01 -10.43
CA PHE A 676 -27.18 -18.04 -8.97
C PHE A 676 -28.26 -17.17 -8.31
N CYS A 677 -28.76 -16.12 -8.99
CA CYS A 677 -29.85 -15.28 -8.48
C CYS A 677 -31.17 -16.05 -8.33
N THR A 678 -31.35 -17.14 -9.07
CA THR A 678 -32.52 -18.01 -8.98
C THR A 678 -32.25 -19.32 -8.25
N ASP A 679 -30.98 -19.62 -7.94
CA ASP A 679 -30.57 -20.70 -7.05
C ASP A 679 -30.71 -20.20 -5.60
N ALA A 680 -31.89 -20.41 -5.00
CA ALA A 680 -32.20 -19.88 -3.68
C ALA A 680 -31.15 -20.22 -2.60
N PRO A 681 -30.67 -21.47 -2.46
CA PRO A 681 -29.56 -21.78 -1.55
C PRO A 681 -28.31 -20.92 -1.78
N VAL A 682 -27.86 -20.77 -3.02
CA VAL A 682 -26.64 -20.00 -3.32
C VAL A 682 -26.86 -18.52 -3.09
N TYR A 683 -27.97 -17.96 -3.58
CA TYR A 683 -28.31 -16.55 -3.35
C TYR A 683 -28.35 -16.21 -1.86
N GLU A 684 -29.03 -17.03 -1.04
CA GLU A 684 -29.11 -16.81 0.40
C GLU A 684 -27.74 -16.95 1.09
N ASN A 685 -26.90 -17.90 0.65
CA ASN A 685 -25.53 -18.02 1.18
C ASN A 685 -24.70 -16.77 0.86
N VAL A 686 -24.75 -16.26 -0.38
CA VAL A 686 -24.02 -15.05 -0.79
C VAL A 686 -24.51 -13.83 0.00
N LYS A 687 -25.84 -13.66 0.12
CA LYS A 687 -26.42 -12.58 0.93
C LYS A 687 -26.05 -12.71 2.41
N ALA A 688 -26.03 -13.92 2.96
CA ALA A 688 -25.63 -14.17 4.34
C ALA A 688 -24.13 -13.87 4.54
N ALA A 689 -23.27 -14.24 3.60
CA ALA A 689 -21.84 -13.96 3.66
C ALA A 689 -21.55 -12.44 3.60
N TYR A 690 -22.24 -11.72 2.70
CA TYR A 690 -22.18 -10.25 2.63
C TYR A 690 -22.56 -9.62 3.98
N ASN A 691 -23.67 -10.04 4.57
CA ASN A 691 -24.12 -9.51 5.86
C ASN A 691 -23.22 -9.90 7.02
N HIS A 692 -22.68 -11.13 7.01
CA HIS A 692 -21.73 -11.59 8.01
C HIS A 692 -20.45 -10.77 7.97
N LEU A 693 -19.89 -10.55 6.78
CA LEU A 693 -18.71 -9.71 6.56
C LEU A 693 -18.96 -8.28 7.04
N TRP A 694 -20.10 -7.67 6.70
CA TRP A 694 -20.43 -6.33 7.21
C TRP A 694 -20.57 -6.27 8.72
N ASN A 695 -21.16 -7.29 9.35
CA ASN A 695 -21.21 -7.34 10.81
C ASN A 695 -19.80 -7.41 11.43
N LEU A 696 -18.85 -8.11 10.79
CA LEU A 696 -17.45 -8.13 11.23
C LEU A 696 -16.77 -6.77 11.03
N ILE A 697 -17.00 -6.12 9.88
CA ILE A 697 -16.45 -4.79 9.56
C ILE A 697 -16.95 -3.75 10.58
N GLU A 698 -18.27 -3.68 10.81
CA GLU A 698 -18.90 -2.76 11.76
C GLU A 698 -18.44 -3.03 13.20
N ALA A 699 -18.27 -4.30 13.59
CA ALA A 699 -17.77 -4.65 14.91
C ALA A 699 -16.30 -4.21 15.15
N ASN A 700 -15.55 -3.98 14.09
CA ASN A 700 -14.14 -3.60 14.12
C ASN A 700 -13.89 -2.18 13.55
N GLU A 701 -14.90 -1.31 13.52
CA GLU A 701 -14.85 0.03 12.92
C GLU A 701 -13.64 0.86 13.37
N ALA A 702 -13.29 0.78 14.66
CA ALA A 702 -12.17 1.49 15.26
C ALA A 702 -10.81 1.15 14.62
N GLN A 703 -10.70 -0.02 13.98
CA GLN A 703 -9.44 -0.57 13.45
C GLN A 703 -9.33 -0.46 11.93
N LEU A 704 -10.42 -0.13 11.23
CA LEU A 704 -10.48 -0.19 9.76
C LEU A 704 -9.50 0.75 9.05
N SER A 705 -9.04 1.81 9.73
CA SER A 705 -8.03 2.74 9.20
C SER A 705 -6.59 2.31 9.45
N SER A 706 -6.37 1.15 10.09
CA SER A 706 -5.04 0.56 10.26
C SER A 706 -4.60 -0.12 8.96
N GLU A 707 -3.28 -0.22 8.73
CA GLU A 707 -2.71 -0.97 7.61
C GLU A 707 -3.11 -2.45 7.64
N VAL A 708 -2.70 -3.14 8.71
CA VAL A 708 -2.86 -4.57 8.92
C VAL A 708 -2.91 -4.83 10.42
N TRP A 709 -3.74 -5.79 10.81
CA TRP A 709 -3.80 -6.24 12.20
C TRP A 709 -3.90 -7.75 12.30
N SER A 710 -3.68 -8.23 13.50
CA SER A 710 -3.65 -9.63 13.85
C SER A 710 -4.56 -9.90 15.06
N TRP A 711 -4.35 -11.04 15.69
CA TRP A 711 -5.11 -11.51 16.82
C TRP A 711 -4.26 -12.28 17.82
N LEU A 712 -4.69 -12.22 19.07
CA LEU A 712 -4.36 -13.18 20.12
C LEU A 712 -5.56 -14.09 20.39
N TYR A 713 -5.31 -15.28 20.92
CA TYR A 713 -6.37 -16.21 21.33
C TYR A 713 -6.31 -16.53 22.81
N SER A 714 -7.47 -16.59 23.47
CA SER A 714 -7.61 -17.14 24.82
C SER A 714 -8.95 -17.88 24.97
N ASP A 715 -9.01 -18.87 25.85
CA ASP A 715 -10.25 -19.63 26.13
C ASP A 715 -11.39 -18.73 26.65
N GLU A 716 -11.06 -17.63 27.33
CA GLU A 716 -12.04 -16.72 27.93
C GLU A 716 -12.61 -15.70 26.93
N GLN A 717 -11.75 -15.15 26.06
CA GLN A 717 -12.11 -14.04 25.18
C GLN A 717 -12.23 -14.44 23.70
N GLY A 718 -11.77 -15.64 23.33
CA GLY A 718 -11.64 -16.05 21.93
C GLY A 718 -10.55 -15.25 21.23
N PHE A 719 -10.77 -14.93 19.95
CA PHE A 719 -9.89 -14.09 19.15
C PHE A 719 -10.05 -12.61 19.56
N VAL A 720 -8.94 -11.96 19.88
CA VAL A 720 -8.88 -10.56 20.31
C VAL A 720 -7.92 -9.81 19.40
N PHE A 721 -8.30 -8.60 19.01
CA PHE A 721 -7.48 -7.73 18.16
C PHE A 721 -6.08 -7.49 18.76
N GLU A 722 -5.07 -7.52 17.89
CA GLU A 722 -3.69 -7.14 18.24
C GLU A 722 -3.06 -6.42 17.03
N PRO A 723 -2.42 -5.25 17.20
CA PRO A 723 -1.62 -4.66 16.13
C PRO A 723 -0.51 -5.60 15.68
N LEU A 724 -0.29 -5.76 14.37
CA LEU A 724 0.73 -6.69 13.87
C LEU A 724 2.13 -6.35 14.42
N GLY A 725 2.48 -5.06 14.47
CA GLY A 725 3.77 -4.60 14.99
C GLY A 725 3.98 -4.80 16.50
N ALA A 726 2.93 -5.16 17.25
CA ALA A 726 3.05 -5.53 18.66
C ALA A 726 3.46 -7.01 18.85
N LEU A 727 3.24 -7.85 17.84
CA LEU A 727 3.69 -9.24 17.84
C LEU A 727 5.20 -9.31 17.54
N PRO A 728 5.91 -10.31 18.10
CA PRO A 728 7.29 -10.58 17.68
C PRO A 728 7.30 -10.89 16.17
N PRO A 729 8.32 -10.46 15.41
CA PRO A 729 8.40 -10.78 14.00
C PRO A 729 8.51 -12.30 13.78
N PRO A 730 8.17 -12.80 12.58
CA PRO A 730 8.50 -14.17 12.19
C PRO A 730 9.99 -14.47 12.39
N ALA A 731 10.33 -15.73 12.63
CA ALA A 731 11.72 -16.14 12.80
C ALA A 731 12.58 -15.70 11.59
N GLY A 732 13.75 -15.12 11.87
CA GLY A 732 14.66 -14.62 10.83
C GLY A 732 14.26 -13.28 10.21
N GLN A 733 13.17 -12.65 10.65
CA GLN A 733 12.74 -11.33 10.19
C GLN A 733 12.91 -10.26 11.27
N SER A 734 13.07 -9.01 10.83
CA SER A 734 13.07 -7.84 11.70
C SER A 734 11.64 -7.42 12.07
N PRO A 735 11.43 -6.81 13.25
CA PRO A 735 10.14 -6.21 13.60
C PRO A 735 9.73 -5.12 12.61
N THR A 736 8.45 -5.09 12.27
CA THR A 736 7.88 -4.08 11.39
C THR A 736 6.93 -3.18 12.18
N GLU A 737 7.11 -1.87 12.10
CA GLU A 737 6.14 -0.91 12.64
C GLU A 737 4.92 -0.83 11.72
N SER A 738 3.71 -1.10 12.21
CA SER A 738 2.49 -0.86 11.42
C SER A 738 2.34 0.63 11.12
N ASN A 739 1.99 0.98 9.88
CA ASN A 739 1.77 2.35 9.50
C ASN A 739 0.41 2.82 10.07
N ILE A 740 0.41 3.96 10.77
CA ILE A 740 -0.80 4.51 11.39
C ILE A 740 -1.89 4.84 10.37
N ARG A 741 -1.48 5.16 9.12
CA ARG A 741 -2.37 5.40 7.99
C ARG A 741 -1.72 4.88 6.70
N GLN A 742 -2.48 4.09 5.96
CA GLN A 742 -2.24 3.81 4.55
C GLN A 742 -3.41 4.31 3.72
N LEU A 743 -3.15 4.62 2.44
CA LEU A 743 -4.16 5.11 1.53
C LEU A 743 -5.30 4.09 1.36
N TRP A 744 -4.97 2.80 1.32
CA TRP A 744 -5.94 1.70 1.31
C TRP A 744 -6.72 1.54 2.61
N GLY A 745 -6.18 1.99 3.75
CA GLY A 745 -6.93 2.02 5.01
C GLY A 745 -8.07 3.05 5.02
N LEU A 746 -8.15 3.92 4.01
CA LEU A 746 -9.17 4.96 3.91
C LEU A 746 -10.36 4.55 3.05
N THR A 747 -10.38 3.35 2.47
CA THR A 747 -11.40 2.91 1.50
C THR A 747 -12.83 2.90 2.06
N PHE A 748 -12.97 2.76 3.39
CA PHE A 748 -14.27 2.84 4.07
C PHE A 748 -14.86 4.27 4.16
N LEU A 749 -14.15 5.30 3.67
CA LEU A 749 -14.77 6.58 3.33
C LEU A 749 -15.82 6.45 2.20
N ALA A 750 -15.66 5.46 1.32
CA ALA A 750 -16.53 5.23 0.16
C ALA A 750 -17.30 3.91 0.26
N VAL A 751 -16.64 2.83 0.69
CA VAL A 751 -17.25 1.51 0.81
C VAL A 751 -18.10 1.48 2.08
N THR A 752 -19.42 1.44 1.90
CA THR A 752 -20.41 1.42 2.98
C THR A 752 -21.40 0.29 2.74
N ARG A 753 -22.09 -0.17 3.79
CA ARG A 753 -23.09 -1.23 3.66
C ARG A 753 -24.27 -0.72 2.87
N ASN A 754 -24.63 -1.43 1.80
CA ASN A 754 -25.93 -1.29 1.17
C ASN A 754 -27.02 -1.86 2.11
N GLU A 755 -27.85 -0.97 2.66
CA GLU A 755 -28.94 -1.30 3.58
C GLU A 755 -30.09 -2.09 2.93
N ASP A 756 -30.24 -2.04 1.59
CA ASP A 756 -31.26 -2.83 0.89
C ASP A 756 -30.91 -4.33 0.88
N LEU A 757 -29.63 -4.67 1.09
CA LEU A 757 -29.13 -6.05 1.17
C LEU A 757 -29.07 -6.58 2.60
N ARG A 758 -29.55 -5.83 3.60
CA ARG A 758 -29.55 -6.26 5.00
C ARG A 758 -30.46 -7.46 5.29
#